data_AF-A0A814H5M7-F1
#
_entry.id   AF-A0A814H5M7-F1
#
_cell.length_a   1.000
_cell.length_b   1.000
_cell.length_c   1.000
_cell.angle_alpha   90.00
_cell.angle_beta   90.00
_cell.angle_gamma   90.00
#
_symmetry.space_group_name_H-M   'P 1'
#
loop_
_entity.id
_entity.type
_entity.pdbx_description
1 polymer ?
#
loop_
_entity_poly.entity_id
_entity_poly.type
_entity_poly.pdbx_seq_one_letter_code
_entity_poly.pdbx_strand_id
1 'polypeptide(L)'
;MSTTNNMLSFVEKDIDKAIESVEEYYSDIETNLDNVIEQIQTIISNSSDDSNIKVNVRDSIKLLGKKYSDKHKDLHGLISKIGKVIDKCFQSDFGNVPINELFDKPEKLKLIYMIICEDLYRQGRMSIAQQLIKETNLNDNDLFNVEKDFLEEINLILENLREKNLLPALDWCKKNRNELNKSGSLLEFHLHKMRFVQLLEKGNFDEAKVYMSNLRQYSISNGQCEQAVNELMGAFVFAQRDLTKSPYKYLLEPHLWLQLLELFMQQAFQQVGLAQDSPLYVLMKTGFQALPALMSIVNAMQNTQVCHILSKDELPIEIDVGQEHRYHSVFACPILRQQTTDQNPPMKLVCGHVISKDALNKLSIQNKLKCPYCPLGIGLDSCVIPLRHGELFLVQSTDFFYPLVDEPYVMGKIACANVLSDIYAMGVTEVDNMLMLLSTSNKMSEKERDTIMPLILQGFKDCAEEAGTSVQGGQTVVNPWLIVGGVATSVCKQNEVIIPENAMIGDVLVLTKPLGTQVAVNAHQWLEKPDRWDRIKSVVTEDNVQKAYQRAMTSMSRLNKIGASLMHKYNAHACTDVTGFGILGHADNLAKHQKNEVSFAIHTLPIIANMALISTTCNGAFGLLRGTSAETSGGLLVVLPHDQAAAFCKDIQAQEGYQAWIIGVVEKGDRSAKIIDKPRIVEVPTQDTEGELW
;
A
#
# COMPACT_ATOMS: atom_id res chain seq x y z
N MET A 1 -16.29 14.36 -9.81
CA MET A 1 -16.94 15.61 -10.29
C MET A 1 -17.03 15.72 -11.81
N SER A 2 -16.12 15.14 -12.61
CA SER A 2 -16.18 15.23 -14.09
C SER A 2 -17.34 14.44 -14.72
N THR A 3 -17.72 13.29 -14.14
CA THR A 3 -18.79 12.43 -14.66
C THR A 3 -20.20 12.94 -14.38
N THR A 4 -20.45 13.52 -13.19
CA THR A 4 -21.74 14.15 -12.85
C THR A 4 -22.00 15.42 -13.65
N ASN A 5 -20.98 16.26 -13.88
CA ASN A 5 -21.11 17.44 -14.75
C ASN A 5 -21.41 17.05 -16.22
N ASN A 6 -20.85 15.93 -16.69
CA ASN A 6 -21.18 15.41 -18.01
C ASN A 6 -22.64 14.90 -18.09
N MET A 7 -23.17 14.22 -17.06
CA MET A 7 -24.55 13.75 -17.08
C MET A 7 -25.58 14.88 -16.97
N LEU A 8 -25.33 15.87 -16.11
CA LEU A 8 -26.17 17.07 -16.01
C LEU A 8 -26.18 17.86 -17.32
N SER A 9 -25.02 18.06 -17.96
CA SER A 9 -24.96 18.78 -19.24
C SER A 9 -25.70 18.08 -20.39
N PHE A 10 -25.81 16.74 -20.39
CA PHE A 10 -26.64 16.02 -21.36
C PHE A 10 -28.14 16.31 -21.17
N VAL A 11 -28.59 16.38 -19.91
CA VAL A 11 -29.99 16.69 -19.59
C VAL A 11 -30.29 18.18 -19.85
N GLU A 12 -29.41 19.08 -19.43
CA GLU A 12 -29.51 20.52 -19.70
C GLU A 12 -29.63 20.79 -21.20
N LYS A 13 -28.79 20.17 -22.04
CA LYS A 13 -28.85 20.34 -23.50
C LYS A 13 -30.18 19.92 -24.13
N ASP A 14 -30.81 18.87 -23.62
CA ASP A 14 -32.10 18.42 -24.14
C ASP A 14 -33.28 19.23 -23.56
N ILE A 15 -33.14 19.80 -22.36
CA ILE A 15 -34.06 20.79 -21.79
C ILE A 15 -34.00 22.10 -22.59
N ASP A 16 -32.80 22.61 -22.88
CA ASP A 16 -32.62 23.85 -23.64
C ASP A 16 -33.25 23.75 -25.03
N LYS A 17 -33.07 22.61 -25.73
CA LYS A 17 -33.77 22.36 -27.01
C LYS A 17 -35.28 22.34 -26.88
N ALA A 18 -35.81 21.83 -25.76
CA ALA A 18 -37.26 21.82 -25.54
C ALA A 18 -37.76 23.23 -25.26
N ILE A 19 -37.01 24.05 -24.52
CA ILE A 19 -37.30 25.48 -24.32
C ILE A 19 -37.29 26.22 -25.66
N GLU A 20 -36.24 26.06 -26.47
CA GLU A 20 -36.14 26.64 -27.82
C GLU A 20 -37.33 26.22 -28.71
N SER A 21 -37.70 24.94 -28.68
CA SER A 21 -38.84 24.44 -29.47
C SER A 21 -40.19 25.00 -28.99
N VAL A 22 -40.33 25.27 -27.70
CA VAL A 22 -41.52 25.90 -27.11
C VAL A 22 -41.56 27.39 -27.47
N GLU A 23 -40.44 28.10 -27.39
CA GLU A 23 -40.34 29.51 -27.79
C GLU A 23 -40.62 29.68 -29.30
N GLU A 24 -40.08 28.82 -30.15
CA GLU A 24 -40.38 28.78 -31.59
C GLU A 24 -41.86 28.47 -31.85
N TYR A 25 -42.46 27.57 -31.07
CA TYR A 25 -43.89 27.26 -31.14
C TYR A 25 -44.78 28.47 -30.78
N TYR A 26 -44.44 29.22 -29.73
CA TYR A 26 -45.17 30.44 -29.35
C TYR A 26 -45.02 31.53 -30.43
N SER A 27 -43.82 31.74 -30.96
CA SER A 27 -43.58 32.73 -32.02
C SER A 27 -44.30 32.37 -33.34
N ASP A 28 -44.31 31.10 -33.74
CA ASP A 28 -45.02 30.63 -34.93
C ASP A 28 -46.55 30.74 -34.75
N ILE A 29 -47.08 30.57 -33.53
CA ILE A 29 -48.49 30.83 -33.22
C ILE A 29 -48.85 32.30 -33.44
N GLU A 30 -48.10 33.22 -32.84
CA GLU A 30 -48.38 34.65 -32.94
C GLU A 30 -48.36 35.10 -34.41
N THR A 31 -47.29 34.75 -35.14
CA THR A 31 -47.12 35.15 -36.53
C THR A 31 -48.21 34.57 -37.46
N ASN A 32 -48.61 33.32 -37.26
CA ASN A 32 -49.65 32.71 -38.08
C ASN A 32 -51.06 33.18 -37.71
N LEU A 33 -51.32 33.50 -36.43
CA LEU A 33 -52.59 34.12 -36.03
C LEU A 33 -52.74 35.50 -36.67
N ASP A 34 -51.67 36.29 -36.69
CA ASP A 34 -51.66 37.60 -37.35
C ASP A 34 -51.91 37.47 -38.86
N ASN A 35 -51.23 36.53 -39.53
CA ASN A 35 -51.45 36.25 -40.95
C ASN A 35 -52.90 35.83 -41.26
N VAL A 36 -53.53 35.08 -40.37
CA VAL A 36 -54.92 34.61 -40.53
C VAL A 36 -55.90 35.74 -40.28
N ILE A 37 -55.63 36.60 -39.30
CA ILE A 37 -56.37 37.83 -39.08
C ILE A 37 -56.30 38.72 -40.33
N GLU A 38 -55.12 38.88 -40.92
CA GLU A 38 -54.91 39.68 -42.13
C GLU A 38 -55.61 39.07 -43.36
N GLN A 39 -55.55 37.75 -43.53
CA GLN A 39 -56.30 37.03 -44.57
C GLN A 39 -57.81 37.19 -44.41
N ILE A 40 -58.32 37.10 -43.17
CA ILE A 40 -59.74 37.32 -42.87
C ILE A 40 -60.12 38.77 -43.20
N GLN A 41 -59.32 39.75 -42.82
CA GLN A 41 -59.55 41.17 -43.15
C GLN A 41 -59.55 41.42 -44.67
N THR A 42 -58.68 40.72 -45.42
CA THR A 42 -58.58 40.81 -46.89
C THR A 42 -59.76 40.13 -47.60
N ILE A 43 -60.28 39.03 -47.04
CA ILE A 43 -61.45 38.33 -47.58
C ILE A 43 -62.73 39.15 -47.31
N ILE A 44 -62.85 39.75 -46.13
CA ILE A 44 -63.97 40.64 -45.76
C ILE A 44 -64.02 41.88 -46.68
N SER A 45 -62.88 42.38 -47.14
CA SER A 45 -62.82 43.56 -48.02
C SER A 45 -63.10 43.26 -49.50
N ASN A 46 -62.93 42.01 -49.96
CA ASN A 46 -63.03 41.63 -51.37
C ASN A 46 -64.28 40.80 -51.75
N SER A 47 -65.12 40.38 -50.81
CA SER A 47 -66.25 39.47 -51.10
C SER A 47 -67.57 39.93 -50.47
N SER A 48 -68.64 39.85 -51.26
CA SER A 48 -70.01 40.26 -50.90
C SER A 48 -70.95 39.08 -50.62
N ASP A 49 -70.41 37.86 -50.49
CA ASP A 49 -71.18 36.62 -50.28
C ASP A 49 -70.81 35.95 -48.94
N ASP A 50 -71.67 36.13 -47.93
CA ASP A 50 -71.44 35.79 -46.51
C ASP A 50 -71.29 34.26 -46.26
N SER A 51 -71.80 33.44 -47.19
CA SER A 51 -71.74 31.98 -47.12
C SER A 51 -70.32 31.45 -47.41
N ASN A 52 -69.62 32.07 -48.37
CA ASN A 52 -68.30 31.63 -48.83
C ASN A 52 -67.20 32.06 -47.86
N ILE A 53 -67.36 33.22 -47.21
CA ILE A 53 -66.50 33.71 -46.14
C ILE A 53 -66.51 32.73 -44.95
N LYS A 54 -67.70 32.30 -44.50
CA LYS A 54 -67.83 31.37 -43.37
C LYS A 54 -67.18 30.01 -43.61
N VAL A 55 -67.22 29.50 -44.84
CA VAL A 55 -66.59 28.21 -45.19
C VAL A 55 -65.06 28.35 -45.21
N ASN A 56 -64.53 29.36 -45.88
CA ASN A 56 -63.09 29.58 -45.96
C ASN A 56 -62.45 29.85 -44.59
N VAL A 57 -63.08 30.66 -43.75
CA VAL A 57 -62.59 30.93 -42.38
C VAL A 57 -62.63 29.66 -41.53
N ARG A 58 -63.71 28.88 -41.62
CA ARG A 58 -63.83 27.60 -40.89
C ARG A 58 -62.74 26.62 -41.32
N ASP A 59 -62.45 26.52 -42.61
CA ASP A 59 -61.45 25.58 -43.12
C ASP A 59 -60.02 26.02 -42.79
N SER A 60 -59.70 27.32 -42.84
CA SER A 60 -58.42 27.86 -42.38
C SER A 60 -58.20 27.63 -40.88
N ILE A 61 -59.21 27.88 -40.04
CA ILE A 61 -59.15 27.62 -38.58
C ILE A 61 -58.98 26.12 -38.31
N LYS A 62 -59.67 25.25 -39.04
CA LYS A 62 -59.49 23.79 -38.91
C LYS A 62 -58.09 23.33 -39.31
N LEU A 63 -57.54 23.89 -40.39
CA LEU A 63 -56.19 23.55 -40.85
C LEU A 63 -55.13 23.98 -39.83
N LEU A 64 -55.26 25.18 -39.25
CA LEU A 64 -54.41 25.66 -38.16
C LEU A 64 -54.56 24.79 -36.91
N GLY A 65 -55.79 24.50 -36.50
CA GLY A 65 -56.06 23.62 -35.35
C GLY A 65 -55.43 22.24 -35.52
N LYS A 66 -55.45 21.68 -36.73
CA LYS A 66 -54.78 20.42 -37.03
C LYS A 66 -53.25 20.56 -37.01
N LYS A 67 -52.68 21.60 -37.66
CA LYS A 67 -51.24 21.91 -37.65
C LYS A 67 -50.69 22.02 -36.22
N TYR A 68 -51.39 22.73 -35.34
CA TYR A 68 -50.97 22.90 -33.94
C TYR A 68 -51.23 21.68 -33.07
N SER A 69 -52.29 20.91 -33.33
CA SER A 69 -52.49 19.63 -32.65
C SER A 69 -51.37 18.64 -32.96
N ASP A 70 -50.89 18.61 -34.20
CA ASP A 70 -49.77 17.73 -34.60
C ASP A 70 -48.44 18.24 -34.01
N LYS A 71 -48.14 19.54 -34.06
CA LYS A 71 -46.97 20.13 -33.37
C LYS A 71 -46.99 19.90 -31.84
N HIS A 72 -48.16 19.94 -31.20
CA HIS A 72 -48.29 19.68 -29.77
C HIS A 72 -48.01 18.21 -29.41
N LYS A 73 -48.34 17.26 -30.29
CA LYS A 73 -47.91 15.85 -30.12
C LYS A 73 -46.40 15.69 -30.20
N ASP A 74 -45.74 16.45 -31.08
CA ASP A 74 -44.28 16.42 -31.20
C ASP A 74 -43.59 16.94 -29.92
N LEU A 75 -44.14 17.98 -29.30
CA LEU A 75 -43.70 18.49 -27.99
C LEU A 75 -43.84 17.43 -26.88
N HIS A 76 -44.95 16.69 -26.84
CA HIS A 76 -45.11 15.56 -25.92
C HIS A 76 -44.02 14.49 -26.13
N GLY A 77 -43.63 14.23 -27.38
CA GLY A 77 -42.53 13.34 -27.73
C GLY A 77 -41.19 13.80 -27.16
N LEU A 78 -40.89 15.10 -27.26
CA LEU A 78 -39.67 15.70 -26.69
C LEU A 78 -39.66 15.62 -25.16
N ILE A 79 -40.75 15.97 -24.49
CA ILE A 79 -40.87 15.90 -23.02
C ILE A 79 -40.74 14.44 -22.54
N SER A 80 -41.38 13.49 -23.24
CA SER A 80 -41.24 12.06 -22.92
C SER A 80 -39.80 11.58 -23.11
N LYS A 81 -39.09 12.09 -24.12
CA LYS A 81 -37.67 11.79 -24.35
C LYS A 81 -36.78 12.33 -23.23
N ILE A 82 -37.04 13.55 -22.74
CA ILE A 82 -36.35 14.11 -21.56
C ILE A 82 -36.58 13.20 -20.35
N GLY A 83 -37.81 12.77 -20.10
CA GLY A 83 -38.11 11.82 -19.02
C GLY A 83 -37.28 10.53 -19.12
N LYS A 84 -37.19 9.93 -20.32
CA LYS A 84 -36.37 8.73 -20.55
C LYS A 84 -34.87 8.96 -20.36
N VAL A 85 -34.37 10.16 -20.72
CA VAL A 85 -32.96 10.52 -20.52
C VAL A 85 -32.68 10.72 -19.03
N ILE A 86 -33.60 11.36 -18.31
CA ILE A 86 -33.51 11.50 -16.84
C ILE A 86 -33.48 10.12 -16.19
N ASP A 87 -34.40 9.22 -16.55
CA ASP A 87 -34.43 7.85 -16.02
C ASP A 87 -33.10 7.12 -16.32
N LYS A 88 -32.60 7.24 -17.55
CA LYS A 88 -31.33 6.63 -17.97
C LYS A 88 -30.11 7.19 -17.23
N CYS A 89 -30.10 8.47 -16.90
CA CYS A 89 -28.96 9.14 -16.27
C CYS A 89 -28.99 9.06 -14.74
N PHE A 90 -30.18 8.96 -14.12
CA PHE A 90 -30.33 9.13 -12.67
C PHE A 90 -31.02 7.95 -11.95
N GLN A 91 -31.67 7.01 -12.63
CA GLN A 91 -32.10 5.76 -12.00
C GLN A 91 -31.01 4.70 -12.12
N SER A 92 -30.23 4.57 -11.05
CA SER A 92 -29.41 3.39 -10.81
C SER A 92 -30.12 2.55 -9.74
N ASP A 93 -30.41 1.28 -10.04
CA ASP A 93 -30.98 0.37 -9.03
C ASP A 93 -29.88 -0.04 -8.04
N PHE A 94 -29.87 0.62 -6.88
CA PHE A 94 -28.93 0.35 -5.79
C PHE A 94 -29.40 -0.80 -4.89
N GLY A 95 -30.61 -1.33 -5.08
CA GLY A 95 -31.19 -2.41 -4.26
C GLY A 95 -30.47 -3.76 -4.43
N ASN A 96 -29.72 -3.92 -5.52
CA ASN A 96 -28.93 -5.13 -5.78
C ASN A 96 -27.58 -5.17 -5.05
N VAL A 97 -27.18 -4.09 -4.35
CA VAL A 97 -26.02 -4.13 -3.47
C VAL A 97 -26.41 -4.91 -2.21
N PRO A 98 -25.80 -6.07 -1.94
CA PRO A 98 -26.26 -6.96 -0.87
C PRO A 98 -26.04 -6.30 0.49
N ILE A 99 -27.11 -5.81 1.11
CA ILE A 99 -27.15 -5.43 2.52
C ILE A 99 -28.35 -6.15 3.14
N ASN A 100 -28.21 -7.47 3.32
CA ASN A 100 -29.22 -8.22 4.05
C ASN A 100 -29.11 -7.90 5.54
N GLU A 101 -30.21 -7.44 6.13
CA GLU A 101 -30.51 -7.48 7.57
C GLU A 101 -29.57 -6.67 8.48
N LEU A 102 -28.70 -5.82 7.93
CA LEU A 102 -27.69 -5.11 8.73
C LEU A 102 -28.34 -4.14 9.73
N PHE A 103 -29.49 -3.55 9.38
CA PHE A 103 -30.21 -2.56 10.18
C PHE A 103 -31.50 -3.09 10.83
N ASP A 104 -31.85 -4.36 10.65
CA ASP A 104 -33.10 -4.92 11.18
C ASP A 104 -33.07 -5.10 12.72
N LYS A 105 -31.89 -4.99 13.33
CA LYS A 105 -31.73 -5.06 14.78
C LYS A 105 -32.14 -3.73 15.43
N PRO A 106 -33.02 -3.75 16.45
CA PRO A 106 -33.49 -2.53 17.12
C PRO A 106 -32.36 -1.69 17.74
N GLU A 107 -31.27 -2.34 18.18
CA GLU A 107 -30.07 -1.66 18.69
C GLU A 107 -29.36 -0.80 17.62
N LYS A 108 -29.34 -1.25 16.36
CA LYS A 108 -28.71 -0.52 15.27
C LYS A 108 -29.58 0.60 14.71
N LEU A 109 -30.90 0.41 14.72
CA LEU A 109 -31.85 1.49 14.45
C LEU A 109 -31.72 2.62 15.46
N LYS A 110 -31.53 2.30 16.75
CA LYS A 110 -31.25 3.29 17.80
C LYS A 110 -30.03 4.16 17.44
N LEU A 111 -28.94 3.54 16.97
CA LEU A 111 -27.73 4.26 16.56
C LEU A 111 -27.96 5.19 15.36
N ILE A 112 -28.75 4.76 14.37
CA ILE A 112 -29.09 5.62 13.23
C ILE A 112 -29.86 6.87 13.70
N TYR A 113 -30.87 6.69 14.54
CA TYR A 113 -31.62 7.83 15.08
C TYR A 113 -30.72 8.77 15.88
N MET A 114 -29.78 8.24 16.66
CA MET A 114 -28.80 9.05 17.39
C MET A 114 -27.94 9.90 16.46
N ILE A 115 -27.40 9.30 15.38
CA ILE A 115 -26.57 10.00 14.38
C ILE A 115 -27.38 11.09 13.65
N ILE A 116 -28.65 10.82 13.33
CA ILE A 116 -29.54 11.81 12.69
C ILE A 116 -29.85 12.97 13.64
N CYS A 117 -30.17 12.68 14.90
CA CYS A 117 -30.38 13.71 15.91
C CYS A 117 -29.13 14.55 16.09
N GLU A 118 -27.94 13.94 16.19
CA GLU A 118 -26.65 14.62 16.25
C GLU A 118 -26.45 15.59 15.09
N ASP A 119 -26.72 15.17 13.86
CA ASP A 119 -26.64 16.02 12.68
C ASP A 119 -27.61 17.20 12.74
N LEU A 120 -28.87 16.96 13.15
CA LEU A 120 -29.88 18.01 13.28
C LEU A 120 -29.53 19.04 14.36
N TYR A 121 -28.96 18.60 15.48
CA TYR A 121 -28.45 19.51 16.51
C TYR A 121 -27.27 20.32 15.99
N ARG A 122 -26.32 19.70 15.30
CA ARG A 122 -25.20 20.40 14.65
C ARG A 122 -25.71 21.44 13.66
N GLN A 123 -26.75 21.14 12.89
CA GLN A 123 -27.39 22.08 11.96
C GLN A 123 -28.29 23.13 12.65
N GLY A 124 -28.38 23.19 13.98
CA GLY A 124 -29.28 24.10 14.67
C GLY A 124 -30.75 23.94 14.28
N ARG A 125 -31.22 22.70 14.19
CA ARG A 125 -32.62 22.28 14.02
C ARG A 125 -33.10 21.56 15.28
N MET A 126 -32.96 22.21 16.42
CA MET A 126 -33.23 21.61 17.73
C MET A 126 -34.68 21.15 17.90
N SER A 127 -35.66 21.92 17.44
CA SER A 127 -37.08 21.56 17.54
C SER A 127 -37.40 20.23 16.85
N ILE A 128 -36.78 19.99 15.69
CA ILE A 128 -36.94 18.77 14.91
C ILE A 128 -36.24 17.61 15.62
N ALA A 129 -35.02 17.82 16.11
CA ALA A 129 -34.26 16.79 16.83
C ALA A 129 -34.99 16.35 18.11
N GLN A 130 -35.51 17.30 18.90
CA GLN A 130 -36.28 17.01 20.12
C GLN A 130 -37.59 16.26 19.83
N GLN A 131 -38.25 16.58 18.72
CA GLN A 131 -39.45 15.85 18.30
C GLN A 131 -39.11 14.41 17.90
N LEU A 132 -38.02 14.21 17.14
CA LEU A 132 -37.54 12.89 16.75
C LEU A 132 -37.15 12.04 17.97
N ILE A 133 -36.50 12.63 18.98
CA ILE A 133 -36.15 11.96 20.24
C ILE A 133 -37.40 11.47 20.98
N LYS A 134 -38.44 12.32 21.05
CA LYS A 134 -39.73 11.97 21.67
C LYS A 134 -40.44 10.83 20.94
N GLU A 135 -40.44 10.87 19.60
CA GLU A 135 -41.12 9.86 18.78
C GLU A 135 -40.39 8.51 18.80
N THR A 136 -39.06 8.51 18.98
CA THR A 136 -38.22 7.31 18.97
C THR A 136 -37.93 6.72 20.36
N ASN A 137 -38.41 7.36 21.44
CA ASN A 137 -38.11 7.00 22.84
C ASN A 137 -36.59 6.91 23.14
N LEU A 138 -35.80 7.79 22.55
CA LEU A 138 -34.37 7.90 22.86
C LEU A 138 -34.14 8.59 24.21
N ASN A 139 -33.13 8.15 24.95
CA ASN A 139 -32.68 8.86 26.15
C ASN A 139 -31.82 10.05 25.75
N ASP A 140 -32.22 11.26 26.15
CA ASP A 140 -31.51 12.53 25.91
C ASP A 140 -30.02 12.46 26.34
N ASN A 141 -29.72 11.69 27.39
CA ASN A 141 -28.38 11.54 27.96
C ASN A 141 -27.42 10.64 27.13
N ASP A 142 -27.94 9.83 26.21
CA ASP A 142 -27.11 8.91 25.41
C ASP A 142 -26.56 9.57 24.13
N LEU A 143 -27.12 10.71 23.70
CA LEU A 143 -26.86 11.32 22.39
C LEU A 143 -25.56 12.11 22.31
N PHE A 144 -25.15 12.75 23.41
CA PHE A 144 -23.97 13.61 23.43
C PHE A 144 -23.25 13.47 24.76
N ASN A 145 -21.94 13.21 24.73
CA ASN A 145 -21.07 13.45 25.89
C ASN A 145 -20.81 14.95 26.10
N VAL A 146 -21.79 15.81 25.76
CA VAL A 146 -21.68 17.27 25.79
C VAL A 146 -22.83 17.83 26.59
N GLU A 147 -22.53 18.85 27.40
CA GLU A 147 -23.51 19.54 28.23
C GLU A 147 -24.61 20.17 27.36
N LYS A 148 -25.87 19.95 27.74
CA LYS A 148 -27.06 20.46 27.03
C LYS A 148 -27.03 21.98 26.87
N ASP A 149 -26.52 22.68 27.88
CA ASP A 149 -26.38 24.14 27.91
C ASP A 149 -25.46 24.66 26.80
N PHE A 150 -24.43 23.90 26.42
CA PHE A 150 -23.54 24.26 25.32
C PHE A 150 -24.27 24.19 23.97
N LEU A 151 -25.03 23.12 23.73
CA LEU A 151 -25.79 22.96 22.49
C LEU A 151 -26.86 24.05 22.35
N GLU A 152 -27.50 24.46 23.46
CA GLU A 152 -28.45 25.58 23.46
C GLU A 152 -27.78 26.92 23.15
N GLU A 153 -26.60 27.21 23.73
CA GLU A 153 -25.83 28.44 23.42
C GLU A 153 -25.42 28.49 21.94
N ILE A 154 -24.88 27.39 21.40
CA ILE A 154 -24.47 27.33 19.98
C ILE A 154 -25.66 27.48 19.04
N ASN A 155 -26.78 26.81 19.33
CA ASN A 155 -27.98 26.91 18.49
C ASN A 155 -28.57 28.32 18.48
N LEU A 156 -28.59 29.00 19.64
CA LEU A 156 -28.99 30.40 19.71
C LEU A 156 -28.09 31.29 18.83
N ILE A 157 -26.77 31.06 18.86
CA ILE A 157 -25.83 31.80 18.02
C ILE A 157 -26.07 31.52 16.53
N LEU A 158 -26.32 30.26 16.14
CA LEU A 158 -26.60 29.89 14.75
C LEU A 158 -27.90 30.50 14.22
N GLU A 159 -28.96 30.55 15.04
CA GLU A 159 -30.20 31.27 14.69
C GLU A 159 -29.94 32.76 14.48
N ASN A 160 -29.22 33.39 15.40
CA ASN A 160 -28.84 34.80 15.27
C ASN A 160 -27.99 35.06 14.01
N LEU A 161 -27.05 34.16 13.69
CA LEU A 161 -26.25 34.27 12.47
C LEU A 161 -27.10 34.15 11.19
N ARG A 162 -28.14 33.31 11.18
CA ARG A 162 -29.11 33.24 10.06
C ARG A 162 -29.92 34.51 9.90
N GLU A 163 -30.28 35.14 11.02
CA GLU A 163 -30.92 36.46 11.05
C GLU A 163 -29.95 37.62 10.79
N LYS A 164 -28.70 37.31 10.43
CA LYS A 164 -27.60 38.27 10.19
C LYS A 164 -27.21 39.08 11.43
N ASN A 165 -27.50 38.59 12.63
CA ASN A 165 -27.01 39.14 13.89
C ASN A 165 -25.68 38.50 14.30
N LEU A 166 -24.59 39.27 14.21
CA LEU A 166 -23.23 38.81 14.48
C LEU A 166 -22.79 38.96 15.95
N LEU A 167 -23.56 39.65 16.79
CA LEU A 167 -23.13 40.00 18.16
C LEU A 167 -22.93 38.76 19.05
N PRO A 168 -23.86 37.79 19.11
CA PRO A 168 -23.68 36.60 19.95
C PRO A 168 -22.44 35.78 19.57
N ALA A 169 -22.16 35.65 18.26
CA ALA A 169 -20.99 34.95 17.75
C ALA A 169 -19.67 35.67 18.11
N LEU A 170 -19.65 37.01 18.04
CA LEU A 170 -18.49 37.80 18.43
C LEU A 170 -18.21 37.72 19.94
N ASP A 171 -19.26 37.73 20.77
CA ASP A 171 -19.09 37.59 22.23
C ASP A 171 -18.62 36.19 22.62
N TRP A 172 -19.10 35.15 21.92
CA TRP A 172 -18.58 33.79 22.06
C TRP A 172 -17.09 33.71 21.69
N CYS A 173 -16.67 34.33 20.57
CA CYS A 173 -15.26 34.38 20.19
C CYS A 173 -14.39 35.11 21.22
N LYS A 174 -14.89 36.17 21.86
CA LYS A 174 -14.16 36.86 22.94
C LYS A 174 -13.97 35.97 24.17
N LYS A 175 -15.01 35.22 24.58
CA LYS A 175 -14.94 34.29 25.71
C LYS A 175 -13.90 33.19 25.44
N ASN A 176 -13.88 32.65 24.22
CA ASN A 176 -13.05 31.50 23.85
C ASN A 176 -11.76 31.86 23.08
N ARG A 177 -11.35 33.13 23.10
CA ARG A 177 -10.22 33.66 22.31
C ARG A 177 -8.90 32.91 22.54
N ASN A 178 -8.62 32.53 23.79
CA ASN A 178 -7.38 31.83 24.12
C ASN A 178 -7.29 30.45 23.45
N GLU A 179 -8.40 29.75 23.29
CA GLU A 179 -8.45 28.44 22.63
C GLU A 179 -8.44 28.58 21.11
N LEU A 180 -9.19 29.56 20.57
CA LEU A 180 -9.17 29.88 19.14
C LEU A 180 -7.79 30.31 18.64
N ASN A 181 -7.02 31.04 19.46
CA ASN A 181 -5.65 31.42 19.12
C ASN A 181 -4.69 30.22 19.14
N LYS A 182 -4.91 29.24 20.03
CA LYS A 182 -4.12 27.99 20.04
C LYS A 182 -4.39 27.13 18.80
N SER A 183 -5.63 27.11 18.30
CA SER A 183 -6.00 26.39 17.08
C SER A 183 -5.70 27.14 15.78
N GLY A 184 -5.26 28.41 15.84
CA GLY A 184 -5.00 29.24 14.67
C GLY A 184 -6.26 29.63 13.90
N SER A 185 -7.41 29.71 14.58
CA SER A 185 -8.70 29.94 13.96
C SER A 185 -8.86 31.36 13.39
N LEU A 186 -9.36 31.45 12.15
CA LEU A 186 -9.68 32.73 11.50
C LEU A 186 -11.15 33.16 11.70
N LEU A 187 -11.91 32.48 12.56
CA LEU A 187 -13.34 32.76 12.76
C LEU A 187 -13.60 34.20 13.25
N GLU A 188 -12.85 34.67 14.24
CA GLU A 188 -12.99 36.03 14.77
C GLU A 188 -12.76 37.08 13.66
N PHE A 189 -11.77 36.85 12.79
CA PHE A 189 -11.52 37.70 11.62
C PHE A 189 -12.70 37.70 10.64
N HIS A 190 -13.25 36.53 10.29
CA HIS A 190 -14.37 36.42 9.34
C HIS A 190 -15.65 37.07 9.88
N LEU A 191 -15.95 36.95 11.18
CA LEU A 191 -17.07 37.64 11.83
C LEU A 191 -16.89 39.16 11.77
N HIS A 192 -15.69 39.65 12.06
CA HIS A 192 -15.36 41.07 11.95
C HIS A 192 -15.43 41.56 10.49
N LYS A 193 -14.96 40.78 9.52
CA LYS A 193 -15.10 41.08 8.08
C LYS A 193 -16.57 41.24 7.70
N MET A 194 -17.43 40.31 8.09
CA MET A 194 -18.86 40.36 7.78
C MET A 194 -19.56 41.54 8.46
N ARG A 195 -19.17 41.88 9.70
CA ARG A 195 -19.68 43.07 10.39
C ARG A 195 -19.28 44.36 9.68
N PHE A 196 -18.04 44.43 9.19
CA PHE A 196 -17.57 45.58 8.41
C PHE A 196 -18.38 45.73 7.11
N VAL A 197 -18.63 44.63 6.39
CA VAL A 197 -19.49 44.66 5.18
C VAL A 197 -20.91 45.12 5.51
N GLN A 198 -21.50 44.68 6.63
CA GLN A 198 -22.82 45.18 7.08
C GLN A 198 -22.83 46.69 7.36
N LEU A 199 -21.75 47.24 7.92
CA LEU A 199 -21.65 48.68 8.19
C LEU A 199 -21.54 49.48 6.90
N LEU A 200 -20.84 48.94 5.89
CA LEU A 200 -20.79 49.53 4.55
C LEU A 200 -22.16 49.52 3.86
N GLU A 201 -22.90 48.41 3.95
CA GLU A 201 -24.25 48.29 3.37
C GLU A 201 -25.24 49.26 4.02
N LYS A 202 -25.13 49.48 5.34
CA LYS A 202 -25.97 50.43 6.10
C LYS A 202 -25.53 51.89 5.97
N GLY A 203 -24.43 52.19 5.28
CA GLY A 203 -23.90 53.54 5.12
C GLY A 203 -23.30 54.16 6.40
N ASN A 204 -22.96 53.36 7.40
CA ASN A 204 -22.40 53.84 8.67
C ASN A 204 -20.86 53.86 8.59
N PHE A 205 -20.32 54.83 7.85
CA PHE A 205 -18.90 54.89 7.49
C PHE A 205 -17.97 55.24 8.66
N ASP A 206 -18.44 55.99 9.65
CA ASP A 206 -17.64 56.37 10.82
C ASP A 206 -17.34 55.16 11.72
N GLU A 207 -18.36 54.35 12.01
CA GLU A 207 -18.17 53.08 12.74
C GLU A 207 -17.32 52.10 11.94
N ALA A 208 -17.54 52.00 10.62
CA ALA A 208 -16.74 51.13 9.75
C ALA A 208 -15.24 51.49 9.78
N LYS A 209 -14.91 52.78 9.85
CA LYS A 209 -13.52 53.27 9.93
C LYS A 209 -12.83 52.83 11.21
N VAL A 210 -13.50 52.97 12.36
CA VAL A 210 -12.98 52.50 13.66
C VAL A 210 -12.78 50.99 13.65
N TYR A 211 -13.74 50.26 13.06
CA TYR A 211 -13.69 48.80 12.95
C TYR A 211 -12.52 48.31 12.08
N MET A 212 -12.24 49.03 10.99
CA MET A 212 -11.11 48.76 10.09
C MET A 212 -9.75 48.94 10.80
N SER A 213 -9.60 49.98 11.62
CA SER A 213 -8.36 50.19 12.40
C SER A 213 -8.07 49.01 13.34
N ASN A 214 -9.11 48.47 14.00
CA ASN A 214 -8.99 47.31 14.88
C ASN A 214 -8.66 46.02 14.11
N LEU A 215 -9.30 45.81 12.96
CA LEU A 215 -9.02 44.68 12.05
C LEU A 215 -7.57 44.69 11.53
N ARG A 216 -7.05 45.87 11.18
CA ARG A 216 -5.67 46.02 10.72
C ARG A 216 -4.68 45.68 11.83
N GLN A 217 -4.95 46.10 13.07
CA GLN A 217 -4.09 45.78 14.20
C GLN A 217 -4.11 44.29 14.57
N TYR A 218 -5.28 43.65 14.44
CA TYR A 218 -5.42 42.20 14.58
C TYR A 218 -4.61 41.43 13.52
N SER A 219 -4.68 41.86 12.25
CA SER A 219 -3.92 41.23 11.15
C SER A 219 -2.41 41.36 11.32
N ILE A 220 -1.90 42.53 11.75
CA ILE A 220 -0.47 42.76 12.02
C ILE A 220 0.03 41.85 13.16
N SER A 221 -0.79 41.63 14.18
CA SER A 221 -0.41 40.83 15.35
C SER A 221 -0.35 39.32 15.06
N ASN A 222 -1.19 38.84 14.14
CA ASN A 222 -1.30 37.42 13.79
C ASN A 222 -0.58 37.02 12.51
N GLY A 223 0.01 37.97 11.76
CA GLY A 223 0.82 37.71 10.56
C GLY A 223 0.06 37.07 9.38
N GLN A 224 -1.27 37.06 9.44
CA GLN A 224 -2.17 36.43 8.46
C GLN A 224 -3.28 37.44 8.09
N CYS A 225 -3.83 37.32 6.87
CA CYS A 225 -4.95 38.10 6.33
C CYS A 225 -4.67 39.53 5.81
N GLU A 226 -3.41 39.95 5.59
CA GLU A 226 -3.10 41.30 5.06
C GLU A 226 -3.78 41.60 3.72
N GLN A 227 -3.80 40.62 2.80
CA GLN A 227 -4.46 40.76 1.50
C GLN A 227 -5.97 41.00 1.64
N ALA A 228 -6.63 40.27 2.55
CA ALA A 228 -8.06 40.44 2.81
C ALA A 228 -8.37 41.81 3.43
N VAL A 229 -7.49 42.35 4.29
CA VAL A 229 -7.63 43.72 4.81
C VAL A 229 -7.49 44.76 3.69
N ASN A 230 -6.55 44.57 2.76
CA ASN A 230 -6.40 45.44 1.60
C ASN A 230 -7.64 45.46 0.69
N GLU A 231 -8.27 44.31 0.47
CA GLU A 231 -9.53 44.20 -0.27
C GLU A 231 -10.68 44.95 0.43
N LEU A 232 -10.79 44.82 1.75
CA LEU A 232 -11.81 45.54 2.53
C LEU A 232 -11.58 47.05 2.55
N MET A 233 -10.32 47.50 2.57
CA MET A 233 -9.97 48.92 2.40
C MET A 233 -10.35 49.42 0.99
N GLY A 234 -10.15 48.60 -0.04
CA GLY A 234 -10.64 48.87 -1.39
C GLY A 234 -12.16 49.01 -1.41
N ALA A 235 -12.88 48.05 -0.83
CA ALA A 235 -14.34 48.06 -0.75
C ALA A 235 -14.88 49.30 -0.02
N PHE A 236 -14.21 49.78 1.04
CA PHE A 236 -14.57 51.03 1.74
C PHE A 236 -14.61 52.24 0.82
N VAL A 237 -13.63 52.38 -0.07
CA VAL A 237 -13.53 53.51 -1.02
C VAL A 237 -14.67 53.47 -2.03
N PHE A 238 -15.01 52.28 -2.53
CA PHE A 238 -16.11 52.10 -3.50
C PHE A 238 -17.50 52.20 -2.86
N ALA A 239 -17.64 51.82 -1.58
CA ALA A 239 -18.90 51.88 -0.85
C ALA A 239 -19.46 53.30 -0.69
N GLN A 240 -18.61 54.34 -0.79
CA GLN A 240 -19.07 55.74 -0.82
C GLN A 240 -19.85 56.11 -2.09
N ARG A 241 -19.79 55.28 -3.14
CA ARG A 241 -20.52 55.48 -4.40
C ARG A 241 -21.64 54.46 -4.55
N ASP A 242 -21.28 53.20 -4.76
CA ASP A 242 -22.20 52.05 -4.89
C ASP A 242 -21.38 50.75 -4.86
N LEU A 243 -21.60 49.93 -3.82
CA LEU A 243 -20.87 48.68 -3.64
C LEU A 243 -21.35 47.58 -4.61
N THR A 244 -22.59 47.65 -5.10
CA THR A 244 -23.19 46.61 -5.96
C THR A 244 -22.64 46.60 -7.38
N LYS A 245 -22.12 47.74 -7.84
CA LYS A 245 -21.47 47.92 -9.15
C LYS A 245 -19.95 47.88 -9.07
N SER A 246 -19.41 47.58 -7.90
CA SER A 246 -17.97 47.56 -7.67
C SER A 246 -17.35 46.19 -8.01
N PRO A 247 -16.02 46.11 -8.21
CA PRO A 247 -15.30 44.84 -8.29
C PRO A 247 -15.45 43.96 -7.03
N TYR A 248 -15.91 44.55 -5.92
CA TYR A 248 -16.09 43.89 -4.62
C TYR A 248 -17.52 43.38 -4.39
N LYS A 249 -18.36 43.32 -5.43
CA LYS A 249 -19.74 42.80 -5.35
C LYS A 249 -19.83 41.42 -4.69
N TYR A 250 -18.82 40.57 -4.88
CA TYR A 250 -18.75 39.24 -4.29
C TYR A 250 -18.84 39.25 -2.74
N LEU A 251 -18.44 40.35 -2.08
CA LEU A 251 -18.56 40.50 -0.62
C LEU A 251 -20.01 40.57 -0.13
N LEU A 252 -20.98 40.81 -1.02
CA LEU A 252 -22.41 40.89 -0.71
C LEU A 252 -23.15 39.58 -1.00
N GLU A 253 -22.46 38.54 -1.47
CA GLU A 253 -23.11 37.29 -1.84
C GLU A 253 -23.71 36.56 -0.63
N PRO A 254 -24.95 36.06 -0.73
CA PRO A 254 -25.59 35.31 0.35
C PRO A 254 -24.80 34.07 0.80
N HIS A 255 -24.00 33.47 -0.09
CA HIS A 255 -23.21 32.28 0.20
C HIS A 255 -22.15 32.51 1.30
N LEU A 256 -21.65 33.74 1.46
CA LEU A 256 -20.69 34.07 2.52
C LEU A 256 -21.28 33.88 3.93
N TRP A 257 -22.60 34.06 4.08
CA TRP A 257 -23.29 33.79 5.34
C TRP A 257 -23.36 32.29 5.65
N LEU A 258 -23.52 31.45 4.62
CA LEU A 258 -23.51 29.99 4.76
C LEU A 258 -22.11 29.49 5.16
N GLN A 259 -21.06 30.01 4.51
CA GLN A 259 -19.67 29.70 4.87
C GLN A 259 -19.34 30.12 6.30
N LEU A 260 -19.83 31.28 6.74
CA LEU A 260 -19.62 31.75 8.11
C LEU A 260 -20.31 30.87 9.15
N LEU A 261 -21.53 30.41 8.85
CA LEU A 261 -22.26 29.45 9.68
C LEU A 261 -21.48 28.14 9.81
N GLU A 262 -21.02 27.57 8.70
CA GLU A 262 -20.22 26.35 8.68
C GLU A 262 -18.91 26.51 9.48
N LEU A 263 -18.19 27.61 9.25
CA LEU A 263 -16.95 27.90 9.96
C LEU A 263 -17.18 28.05 11.47
N PHE A 264 -18.25 28.74 11.89
CA PHE A 264 -18.60 28.87 13.30
C PHE A 264 -18.88 27.50 13.94
N MET A 265 -19.71 26.67 13.29
CA MET A 265 -20.03 25.33 13.79
C MET A 265 -18.78 24.47 13.95
N GLN A 266 -17.93 24.41 12.93
CA GLN A 266 -16.70 23.62 12.97
C GLN A 266 -15.80 24.01 14.15
N GLN A 267 -15.65 25.30 14.41
CA GLN A 267 -14.81 25.80 15.49
C GLN A 267 -15.44 25.60 16.87
N ALA A 268 -16.76 25.75 16.99
CA ALA A 268 -17.48 25.51 18.23
C ALA A 268 -17.38 24.04 18.67
N PHE A 269 -17.62 23.09 17.76
CA PHE A 269 -17.55 21.67 18.08
C PHE A 269 -16.11 21.18 18.30
N GLN A 270 -15.12 21.78 17.63
CA GLN A 270 -13.71 21.48 17.86
C GLN A 270 -13.26 21.81 19.30
N GLN A 271 -13.80 22.87 19.92
CA GLN A 271 -13.46 23.24 21.31
C GLN A 271 -13.89 22.18 22.33
N VAL A 272 -15.02 21.51 22.08
CA VAL A 272 -15.55 20.46 22.97
C VAL A 272 -14.95 19.09 22.64
N GLY A 273 -14.02 19.01 21.69
CA GLY A 273 -13.39 17.76 21.27
C GLY A 273 -14.31 16.85 20.45
N LEU A 274 -15.41 17.38 19.90
CA LEU A 274 -16.25 16.68 18.94
C LEU A 274 -15.64 16.76 17.54
N ALA A 275 -15.93 15.75 16.70
CA ALA A 275 -15.48 15.73 15.31
C ALA A 275 -15.99 16.94 14.54
N GLN A 276 -15.11 17.55 13.72
CA GLN A 276 -15.42 18.74 12.90
C GLN A 276 -16.59 18.48 11.93
N ASP A 277 -16.60 17.29 11.33
CA ASP A 277 -17.68 16.83 10.46
C ASP A 277 -18.68 15.97 11.23
N SER A 278 -19.95 16.05 10.84
CA SER A 278 -21.00 15.18 11.37
C SER A 278 -20.74 13.72 10.99
N PRO A 279 -20.91 12.76 11.92
CA PRO A 279 -20.82 11.33 11.59
C PRO A 279 -21.73 10.94 10.43
N LEU A 280 -22.94 11.52 10.35
CA LEU A 280 -23.87 11.27 9.25
C LEU A 280 -23.29 11.75 7.91
N TYR A 281 -22.72 12.95 7.90
CA TYR A 281 -22.10 13.51 6.70
C TYR A 281 -20.94 12.66 6.21
N VAL A 282 -20.06 12.24 7.13
CA VAL A 282 -18.91 11.38 6.82
C VAL A 282 -19.36 10.03 6.27
N LEU A 283 -20.35 9.39 6.91
CA LEU A 283 -20.91 8.12 6.47
C LEU A 283 -21.53 8.21 5.07
N MET A 284 -22.30 9.27 4.81
CA MET A 284 -22.90 9.49 3.49
C MET A 284 -21.82 9.74 2.43
N LYS A 285 -20.85 10.60 2.72
CA LYS A 285 -19.77 10.95 1.78
C LYS A 285 -18.91 9.74 1.41
N THR A 286 -18.46 8.99 2.41
CA THR A 286 -17.69 7.75 2.20
C THR A 286 -18.50 6.69 1.47
N GLY A 287 -19.78 6.52 1.84
CA GLY A 287 -20.71 5.61 1.16
C GLY A 287 -20.88 5.96 -0.32
N PHE A 288 -21.11 7.23 -0.65
CA PHE A 288 -21.26 7.68 -2.05
C PHE A 288 -19.98 7.51 -2.87
N GLN A 289 -18.80 7.66 -2.27
CA GLN A 289 -17.53 7.39 -2.95
C GLN A 289 -17.32 5.89 -3.22
N ALA A 290 -17.72 5.02 -2.29
CA ALA A 290 -17.58 3.58 -2.43
C ALA A 290 -18.61 2.92 -3.36
N LEU A 291 -19.81 3.51 -3.46
CA LEU A 291 -20.96 2.93 -4.16
C LEU A 291 -20.69 2.54 -5.63
N PRO A 292 -20.01 3.35 -6.47
CA PRO A 292 -19.73 2.97 -7.87
C PRO A 292 -18.83 1.72 -7.98
N ALA A 293 -17.84 1.60 -7.10
CA ALA A 293 -16.96 0.44 -7.05
C ALA A 293 -17.74 -0.82 -6.63
N LEU A 294 -18.59 -0.70 -5.60
CA LEU A 294 -19.48 -1.77 -5.15
C LEU A 294 -20.45 -2.23 -6.25
N MET A 295 -21.05 -1.30 -7.00
CA MET A 295 -21.92 -1.64 -8.12
C MET A 295 -21.19 -2.39 -9.24
N SER A 296 -19.96 -1.98 -9.57
CA SER A 296 -19.15 -2.68 -10.57
C SER A 296 -18.81 -4.10 -10.14
N ILE A 297 -18.55 -4.31 -8.85
CA ILE A 297 -18.32 -5.64 -8.28
C ILE A 297 -19.58 -6.49 -8.37
N VAL A 298 -20.74 -5.98 -7.93
CA VAL A 298 -22.01 -6.71 -7.99
C VAL A 298 -22.33 -7.12 -9.43
N ASN A 299 -22.15 -6.22 -10.39
CA ASN A 299 -22.36 -6.53 -11.82
C ASN A 299 -21.37 -7.58 -12.35
N ALA A 300 -20.11 -7.57 -11.92
CA ALA A 300 -19.13 -8.60 -12.28
C ALA A 300 -19.46 -9.97 -11.64
N MET A 301 -19.95 -9.95 -10.41
CA MET A 301 -20.32 -11.15 -9.64
C MET A 301 -21.66 -11.75 -10.06
N GLN A 302 -22.59 -10.99 -10.64
CA GLN A 302 -23.81 -11.56 -11.24
C GLN A 302 -23.50 -12.31 -12.55
N ASN A 303 -22.42 -11.93 -13.25
CA ASN A 303 -21.99 -12.54 -14.51
C ASN A 303 -21.11 -13.79 -14.34
N THR A 304 -20.57 -14.01 -13.14
CA THR A 304 -19.72 -15.17 -12.80
C THR A 304 -20.39 -15.92 -11.65
N GLN A 305 -20.41 -17.27 -11.64
CA GLN A 305 -21.12 -18.06 -10.60
C GLN A 305 -20.46 -18.00 -9.20
N VAL A 306 -20.08 -16.81 -8.73
CA VAL A 306 -19.22 -16.58 -7.57
C VAL A 306 -19.91 -15.66 -6.56
N CYS A 307 -21.18 -15.92 -6.25
CA CYS A 307 -21.96 -15.14 -5.28
C CYS A 307 -21.51 -15.31 -3.81
N HIS A 308 -20.55 -16.21 -3.52
CA HIS A 308 -20.15 -16.57 -2.15
C HIS A 308 -18.95 -15.79 -1.59
N ILE A 309 -18.29 -14.92 -2.36
CA ILE A 309 -17.06 -14.21 -1.94
C ILE A 309 -17.31 -12.98 -1.06
N LEU A 310 -18.51 -12.37 -1.11
CA LEU A 310 -18.90 -11.32 -0.17
C LEU A 310 -19.33 -11.95 1.16
N SER A 311 -18.35 -12.33 1.98
CA SER A 311 -18.58 -12.65 3.39
C SER A 311 -19.10 -11.41 4.13
N LYS A 312 -19.99 -11.63 5.12
CA LYS A 312 -20.85 -10.59 5.73
C LYS A 312 -20.15 -9.37 6.33
N ASP A 313 -18.84 -9.41 6.58
CA ASP A 313 -18.13 -8.39 7.34
C ASP A 313 -16.89 -7.77 6.64
N GLU A 314 -16.52 -8.22 5.43
CA GLU A 314 -15.31 -7.73 4.74
C GLU A 314 -15.53 -7.53 3.23
N LEU A 315 -14.94 -6.47 2.68
CA LEU A 315 -14.94 -6.20 1.24
C LEU A 315 -13.81 -6.99 0.55
N PRO A 316 -14.05 -7.60 -0.63
CA PRO A 316 -13.06 -8.41 -1.32
C PRO A 316 -11.89 -7.60 -1.92
N ILE A 317 -12.04 -6.27 -2.01
CA ILE A 317 -11.01 -5.35 -2.49
C ILE A 317 -11.01 -4.08 -1.64
N GLU A 318 -9.84 -3.45 -1.55
CA GLU A 318 -9.70 -2.13 -0.95
C GLU A 318 -10.39 -1.08 -1.84
N ILE A 319 -11.27 -0.27 -1.23
CA ILE A 319 -11.92 0.85 -1.91
C ILE A 319 -11.24 2.13 -1.43
N ASP A 320 -10.61 2.84 -2.35
CA ASP A 320 -10.00 4.13 -2.05
C ASP A 320 -11.09 5.19 -1.79
N VAL A 321 -11.28 5.53 -0.52
CA VAL A 321 -12.20 6.57 -0.03
C VAL A 321 -11.49 7.91 0.23
N GLY A 322 -10.27 8.07 -0.27
CA GLY A 322 -9.46 9.27 -0.06
C GLY A 322 -8.75 9.30 1.30
N GLN A 323 -7.77 10.19 1.43
CA GLN A 323 -6.97 10.33 2.66
C GLN A 323 -7.73 11.09 3.76
N GLU A 324 -8.66 11.94 3.36
CA GLU A 324 -9.51 12.76 4.22
C GLU A 324 -10.46 11.95 5.13
N HIS A 325 -10.61 10.65 4.89
CA HIS A 325 -11.56 9.78 5.61
C HIS A 325 -10.87 8.73 6.49
N ARG A 326 -9.57 8.88 6.74
CA ARG A 326 -8.76 7.98 7.58
C ARG A 326 -8.77 8.43 9.05
N TYR A 327 -9.87 8.16 9.76
CA TYR A 327 -10.05 8.63 11.14
C TYR A 327 -9.36 7.77 12.21
N HIS A 328 -9.17 6.47 11.97
CA HIS A 328 -8.66 5.52 12.97
C HIS A 328 -7.67 4.52 12.37
N SER A 329 -6.59 5.01 11.75
CA SER A 329 -5.41 4.16 11.51
C SER A 329 -4.44 4.28 12.68
N VAL A 330 -4.94 4.07 13.89
CA VAL A 330 -4.15 4.19 15.11
C VAL A 330 -3.63 2.81 15.48
N PHE A 331 -2.39 2.53 15.10
CA PHE A 331 -1.70 1.34 15.54
C PHE A 331 -1.16 1.55 16.96
N ALA A 332 -1.62 0.75 17.93
CA ALA A 332 -1.00 0.71 19.24
C ALA A 332 0.14 -0.32 19.21
N CYS A 333 1.37 0.12 19.46
CA CYS A 333 2.50 -0.81 19.52
C CYS A 333 2.33 -1.77 20.70
N PRO A 334 2.29 -3.09 20.49
CA PRO A 334 2.00 -3.99 21.60
C PRO A 334 3.20 -4.22 22.53
N ILE A 335 4.41 -3.81 22.10
CA ILE A 335 5.64 -3.86 22.93
C ILE A 335 5.70 -2.69 23.90
N LEU A 336 5.56 -1.47 23.39
CA LEU A 336 5.58 -0.28 24.25
C LEU A 336 4.23 0.05 24.85
N ARG A 337 3.15 -0.62 24.38
CA ARG A 337 1.75 -0.33 24.72
C ARG A 337 1.42 1.15 24.54
N GLN A 338 2.01 1.74 23.51
CA GLN A 338 1.88 3.15 23.16
C GLN A 338 1.31 3.27 21.76
N GLN A 339 0.41 4.23 21.60
CA GLN A 339 -0.13 4.64 20.32
C GLN A 339 0.99 5.19 19.42
N THR A 340 1.03 4.77 18.15
CA THR A 340 1.94 5.35 17.16
C THR A 340 1.54 6.76 16.79
N THR A 341 2.54 7.59 16.53
CA THR A 341 2.40 8.98 16.08
C THR A 341 3.20 9.18 14.80
N ASP A 342 3.09 10.34 14.15
CA ASP A 342 3.91 10.65 12.97
C ASP A 342 5.42 10.61 13.27
N GLN A 343 5.82 10.93 14.50
CA GLN A 343 7.21 10.83 14.96
C GLN A 343 7.59 9.39 15.34
N ASN A 344 6.63 8.58 15.76
CA ASN A 344 6.77 7.17 16.14
C ASN A 344 5.85 6.26 15.31
N PRO A 345 6.06 6.15 13.98
CA PRO A 345 5.14 5.46 13.09
C PRO A 345 5.16 3.94 13.31
N PRO A 346 4.11 3.23 12.85
CA PRO A 346 4.15 1.78 12.74
C PRO A 346 5.22 1.37 11.70
N MET A 347 6.12 0.50 12.12
CA MET A 347 7.20 -0.08 11.34
C MET A 347 6.90 -1.55 11.10
N LYS A 348 6.76 -1.92 9.84
CA LYS A 348 6.65 -3.33 9.43
C LYS A 348 8.05 -3.96 9.47
N LEU A 349 8.19 -5.02 10.26
CA LEU A 349 9.38 -5.86 10.28
C LEU A 349 9.41 -6.75 9.04
N VAL A 350 10.59 -7.28 8.71
CA VAL A 350 10.80 -8.17 7.55
C VAL A 350 9.95 -9.46 7.62
N CYS A 351 9.50 -9.86 8.82
CA CYS A 351 8.63 -11.02 9.07
C CYS A 351 7.15 -10.70 8.91
N GLY A 352 6.79 -9.47 8.54
CA GLY A 352 5.41 -9.02 8.36
C GLY A 352 4.73 -8.46 9.61
N HIS A 353 5.24 -8.73 10.81
CA HIS A 353 4.72 -8.11 12.04
C HIS A 353 5.04 -6.62 12.11
N VAL A 354 4.12 -5.85 12.70
CA VAL A 354 4.26 -4.39 12.85
C VAL A 354 4.57 -4.05 14.32
N ILE A 355 5.51 -3.14 14.55
CA ILE A 355 5.83 -2.54 15.87
C ILE A 355 6.07 -1.04 15.70
N SER A 356 6.06 -0.21 16.75
CA SER A 356 6.39 1.22 16.57
C SER A 356 7.89 1.44 16.33
N LYS A 357 8.24 2.58 15.71
CA LYS A 357 9.62 2.99 15.48
C LYS A 357 10.46 3.10 16.76
N ASP A 358 9.89 3.53 17.87
CA ASP A 358 10.57 3.59 19.16
C ASP A 358 10.78 2.19 19.74
N ALA A 359 9.82 1.29 19.54
CA ALA A 359 9.99 -0.11 19.92
C ALA A 359 11.08 -0.75 19.07
N LEU A 360 11.11 -0.47 17.77
CA LEU A 360 12.16 -0.90 16.84
C LEU A 360 13.53 -0.38 17.30
N ASN A 361 13.65 0.91 17.61
CA ASN A 361 14.91 1.52 18.06
C ASN A 361 15.39 0.96 19.40
N LYS A 362 14.48 0.72 20.35
CA LYS A 362 14.79 0.09 21.64
C LYS A 362 15.17 -1.38 21.50
N LEU A 363 14.54 -2.11 20.58
CA LEU A 363 14.87 -3.49 20.29
C LEU A 363 16.13 -3.62 19.42
N SER A 364 16.54 -2.55 18.74
CA SER A 364 17.72 -2.48 17.86
C SER A 364 19.03 -2.13 18.60
N ILE A 365 19.04 -2.13 19.93
CA ILE A 365 20.25 -1.90 20.72
C ILE A 365 21.27 -3.00 20.37
N GLN A 366 22.44 -2.61 19.83
CA GLN A 366 23.53 -3.47 19.32
C GLN A 366 23.36 -4.07 17.89
N ASN A 367 22.73 -3.35 16.95
CA ASN A 367 22.62 -3.77 15.53
C ASN A 367 21.91 -5.12 15.30
N LYS A 368 21.11 -5.60 16.27
CA LYS A 368 20.33 -6.84 16.16
C LYS A 368 18.88 -6.52 16.47
N LEU A 369 17.95 -6.99 15.64
CA LEU A 369 16.52 -6.84 15.86
C LEU A 369 15.82 -8.18 15.75
N LYS A 370 15.38 -8.74 16.88
CA LYS A 370 14.56 -9.97 16.90
C LYS A 370 13.09 -9.59 16.98
N CYS A 371 12.26 -10.21 16.14
CA CYS A 371 10.81 -10.04 16.23
C CYS A 371 10.30 -10.74 17.51
N PRO A 372 9.57 -10.05 18.38
CA PRO A 372 9.04 -10.63 19.61
C PRO A 372 7.84 -11.59 19.41
N TYR A 373 7.30 -11.68 18.18
CA TYR A 373 6.13 -12.53 17.85
C TYR A 373 6.47 -13.83 17.13
N CYS A 374 7.65 -13.94 16.51
CA CYS A 374 7.99 -15.12 15.70
C CYS A 374 8.64 -16.22 16.55
N PRO A 375 8.10 -17.45 16.58
CA PRO A 375 8.72 -18.57 17.31
C PRO A 375 10.00 -19.09 16.62
N LEU A 376 10.07 -19.04 15.29
CA LEU A 376 11.30 -18.98 14.48
C LEU A 376 11.01 -17.98 13.33
N GLY A 377 11.71 -16.84 13.32
CA GLY A 377 11.55 -15.77 12.34
C GLY A 377 12.88 -15.35 11.72
N ILE A 378 12.92 -14.18 11.06
CA ILE A 378 14.14 -13.61 10.43
C ILE A 378 15.39 -13.85 11.29
N GLY A 379 16.44 -14.41 10.69
CA GLY A 379 17.74 -14.57 11.33
C GLY A 379 18.42 -15.92 11.10
N LEU A 380 17.70 -16.90 10.56
CA LEU A 380 18.20 -18.22 10.14
C LEU A 380 17.91 -18.43 8.65
N ASP A 381 18.40 -19.56 8.11
CA ASP A 381 18.43 -19.86 6.67
C ASP A 381 17.03 -19.97 6.04
N SER A 382 16.01 -20.39 6.80
CA SER A 382 14.64 -20.49 6.33
C SER A 382 13.62 -20.07 7.39
N CYS A 383 12.43 -19.65 6.96
CA CYS A 383 11.30 -19.49 7.86
C CYS A 383 10.56 -20.82 8.05
N VAL A 384 10.16 -21.10 9.30
CA VAL A 384 9.33 -22.26 9.66
C VAL A 384 8.03 -21.74 10.26
N ILE A 385 6.92 -21.86 9.53
CA ILE A 385 5.65 -21.24 9.87
C ILE A 385 4.61 -22.35 10.13
N PRO A 386 4.06 -22.48 11.36
CA PRO A 386 2.99 -23.43 11.62
C PRO A 386 1.74 -23.09 10.81
N LEU A 387 1.18 -24.08 10.11
CA LEU A 387 -0.03 -23.91 9.31
C LEU A 387 -1.29 -24.02 10.18
N ARG A 388 -2.40 -23.47 9.69
CA ARG A 388 -3.73 -23.61 10.33
C ARG A 388 -4.26 -25.04 10.28
N HIS A 389 -3.65 -25.90 9.47
CA HIS A 389 -4.02 -27.30 9.27
C HIS A 389 -2.99 -28.15 10.02
N GLY A 390 -3.47 -28.98 10.96
CA GLY A 390 -2.70 -29.49 12.09
C GLY A 390 -1.33 -30.11 11.79
N GLU A 391 -0.39 -29.92 12.71
CA GLU A 391 0.99 -30.47 12.75
C GLU A 391 1.85 -30.27 11.48
N LEU A 392 1.40 -29.44 10.55
CA LEU A 392 2.15 -29.06 9.35
C LEU A 392 2.79 -27.68 9.52
N PHE A 393 3.98 -27.55 8.93
CA PHE A 393 4.78 -26.33 8.92
C PHE A 393 5.15 -26.00 7.48
N LEU A 394 4.99 -24.74 7.10
CA LEU A 394 5.57 -24.21 5.87
C LEU A 394 7.04 -23.89 6.14
N VAL A 395 7.93 -24.54 5.40
CA VAL A 395 9.36 -24.21 5.34
C VAL A 395 9.63 -23.54 4.00
N GLN A 396 10.09 -22.30 4.04
CA GLN A 396 10.29 -21.52 2.82
C GLN A 396 11.55 -20.65 2.92
N SER A 397 12.32 -20.62 1.84
CA SER A 397 13.42 -19.67 1.67
C SER A 397 13.40 -19.05 0.28
N THR A 398 14.03 -17.89 0.16
CA THR A 398 14.28 -17.20 -1.10
C THR A 398 15.70 -16.69 -1.13
N ASP A 399 16.36 -16.87 -2.27
CA ASP A 399 17.71 -16.37 -2.44
C ASP A 399 17.99 -16.02 -3.90
N PHE A 400 18.86 -15.04 -4.12
CA PHE A 400 19.23 -14.58 -5.46
C PHE A 400 20.57 -13.86 -5.45
N PHE A 401 21.29 -13.95 -6.57
CA PHE A 401 22.59 -13.29 -6.72
C PHE A 401 22.88 -12.97 -8.19
N TYR A 402 24.01 -12.30 -8.41
CA TYR A 402 24.49 -11.92 -9.73
C TYR A 402 25.32 -13.05 -10.35
N PRO A 403 25.39 -13.15 -11.69
CA PRO A 403 26.27 -14.08 -12.36
C PRO A 403 27.70 -14.02 -11.85
N LEU A 404 28.20 -15.19 -11.45
CA LEU A 404 29.56 -15.38 -10.96
C LEU A 404 30.40 -16.27 -11.88
N VAL A 405 29.75 -17.06 -12.73
CA VAL A 405 30.39 -17.89 -13.76
C VAL A 405 29.92 -17.48 -15.15
N ASP A 406 30.80 -17.67 -16.13
CA ASP A 406 30.55 -17.26 -17.52
C ASP A 406 29.69 -18.29 -18.28
N GLU A 407 29.66 -19.54 -17.82
CA GLU A 407 28.87 -20.63 -18.37
C GLU A 407 27.38 -20.55 -17.96
N PRO A 408 26.44 -20.15 -18.86
CA PRO A 408 25.08 -19.79 -18.45
C PRO A 408 24.26 -20.97 -17.90
N TYR A 409 24.45 -22.17 -18.46
CA TYR A 409 23.79 -23.38 -17.96
C TYR A 409 24.22 -23.72 -16.53
N VAL A 410 25.52 -23.67 -16.26
CA VAL A 410 26.08 -23.91 -14.92
C VAL A 410 25.63 -22.83 -13.96
N MET A 411 25.58 -21.57 -14.39
CA MET A 411 25.04 -20.47 -13.59
C MET A 411 23.60 -20.73 -13.14
N GLY A 412 22.75 -21.24 -14.05
CA GLY A 412 21.39 -21.67 -13.72
C GLY A 412 21.35 -22.79 -12.67
N LYS A 413 22.21 -23.81 -12.81
CA LYS A 413 22.35 -24.91 -11.84
C LYS A 413 22.76 -24.40 -10.45
N ILE A 414 23.79 -23.55 -10.39
CA ILE A 414 24.30 -22.98 -9.14
C ILE A 414 23.21 -22.14 -8.45
N ALA A 415 22.46 -21.33 -9.20
CA ALA A 415 21.38 -20.53 -8.65
C ALA A 415 20.28 -21.39 -8.03
N CYS A 416 19.87 -22.47 -8.71
CA CYS A 416 18.90 -23.41 -8.16
C CYS A 416 19.43 -24.12 -6.91
N ALA A 417 20.67 -24.63 -6.96
CA ALA A 417 21.30 -25.31 -5.83
C ALA A 417 21.45 -24.40 -4.60
N ASN A 418 21.75 -23.12 -4.80
CA ASN A 418 21.80 -22.11 -3.73
C ASN A 418 20.42 -21.91 -3.09
N VAL A 419 19.36 -21.70 -3.88
CA VAL A 419 17.99 -21.50 -3.37
C VAL A 419 17.51 -22.71 -2.55
N LEU A 420 17.88 -23.91 -2.99
CA LEU A 420 17.53 -25.15 -2.28
C LEU A 420 18.37 -25.38 -1.02
N SER A 421 19.55 -24.76 -0.91
CA SER A 421 20.51 -24.98 0.16
C SER A 421 19.94 -24.66 1.54
N ASP A 422 19.18 -23.57 1.66
CA ASP A 422 18.52 -23.16 2.90
C ASP A 422 17.49 -24.19 3.39
N ILE A 423 16.75 -24.82 2.47
CA ILE A 423 15.78 -25.87 2.81
C ILE A 423 16.52 -27.12 3.32
N TYR A 424 17.63 -27.47 2.66
CA TYR A 424 18.49 -28.57 3.09
C TYR A 424 19.18 -28.30 4.43
N ALA A 425 19.52 -27.04 4.75
CA ALA A 425 20.06 -26.65 6.06
C ALA A 425 19.08 -26.92 7.21
N MET A 426 17.78 -26.94 6.93
CA MET A 426 16.72 -27.33 7.88
C MET A 426 16.49 -28.86 7.94
N GLY A 427 17.29 -29.66 7.24
CA GLY A 427 17.12 -31.11 7.16
C GLY A 427 15.94 -31.58 6.31
N VAL A 428 15.29 -30.67 5.59
CA VAL A 428 14.15 -30.99 4.72
C VAL A 428 14.69 -31.50 3.38
N THR A 429 14.33 -32.71 2.98
CA THR A 429 14.84 -33.33 1.73
C THR A 429 13.90 -33.18 0.54
N GLU A 430 12.60 -33.03 0.81
CA GLU A 430 11.58 -32.93 -0.23
C GLU A 430 11.15 -31.47 -0.39
N VAL A 431 11.15 -31.01 -1.64
CA VAL A 431 10.75 -29.65 -2.01
C VAL A 431 9.50 -29.70 -2.85
N ASP A 432 8.40 -29.19 -2.33
CA ASP A 432 7.09 -29.30 -2.97
C ASP A 432 7.00 -28.43 -4.22
N ASN A 433 7.58 -27.23 -4.15
CA ASN A 433 7.49 -26.26 -5.23
C ASN A 433 8.69 -25.30 -5.26
N MET A 434 9.06 -24.90 -6.48
CA MET A 434 9.99 -23.79 -6.71
C MET A 434 9.35 -22.67 -7.56
N LEU A 435 9.70 -21.43 -7.23
CA LEU A 435 9.49 -20.27 -8.10
C LEU A 435 10.84 -19.72 -8.55
N MET A 436 10.94 -19.34 -9.82
CA MET A 436 12.17 -18.74 -10.36
C MET A 436 12.10 -17.21 -10.35
N LEU A 437 13.13 -16.57 -9.82
CA LEU A 437 13.31 -15.12 -9.83
C LEU A 437 14.42 -14.79 -10.82
N LEU A 438 14.08 -14.05 -11.86
CA LEU A 438 14.99 -13.79 -12.98
C LEU A 438 14.94 -12.32 -13.38
N SER A 439 16.08 -11.77 -13.75
CA SER A 439 16.10 -10.53 -14.52
C SER A 439 16.85 -10.72 -15.83
N THR A 440 16.57 -9.88 -16.82
CA THR A 440 17.40 -9.76 -18.01
C THR A 440 18.15 -8.44 -17.96
N SER A 441 19.47 -8.46 -18.17
CA SER A 441 20.26 -7.23 -18.22
C SER A 441 19.84 -6.35 -19.41
N ASN A 442 19.59 -5.07 -19.16
CA ASN A 442 19.34 -4.08 -20.21
C ASN A 442 20.59 -3.74 -21.07
N LYS A 443 21.75 -4.32 -20.73
CA LYS A 443 23.01 -4.19 -21.48
C LYS A 443 23.24 -5.33 -22.48
N MET A 444 22.48 -6.42 -22.38
CA MET A 444 22.54 -7.52 -23.36
C MET A 444 21.75 -7.15 -24.60
N SER A 445 22.32 -7.44 -25.78
CA SER A 445 21.57 -7.44 -27.03
C SER A 445 20.48 -8.52 -27.02
N GLU A 446 19.47 -8.37 -27.88
CA GLU A 446 18.40 -9.37 -28.01
C GLU A 446 18.96 -10.76 -28.36
N LYS A 447 19.98 -10.82 -29.22
CA LYS A 447 20.65 -12.08 -29.60
C LYS A 447 21.34 -12.74 -28.41
N GLU A 448 22.07 -11.97 -27.60
CA GLU A 448 22.71 -12.49 -26.39
C GLU A 448 21.66 -12.99 -25.40
N ARG A 449 20.61 -12.19 -25.15
CA ARG A 449 19.51 -12.57 -24.25
C ARG A 449 18.84 -13.87 -24.71
N ASP A 450 18.48 -13.98 -25.98
CA ASP A 450 17.76 -15.13 -26.52
C ASP A 450 18.65 -16.39 -26.62
N THR A 451 19.97 -16.25 -26.44
CA THR A 451 20.92 -17.37 -26.36
C THR A 451 21.24 -17.76 -24.90
N ILE A 452 21.52 -16.77 -24.06
CA ILE A 452 22.00 -16.96 -22.67
C ILE A 452 20.86 -17.34 -21.74
N MET A 453 19.71 -16.67 -21.84
CA MET A 453 18.61 -16.88 -20.90
C MET A 453 18.02 -18.31 -20.97
N PRO A 454 17.80 -18.93 -22.15
CA PRO A 454 17.34 -20.31 -22.21
C PRO A 454 18.30 -21.30 -21.55
N LEU A 455 19.62 -21.07 -21.62
CA LEU A 455 20.61 -21.94 -20.98
C LEU A 455 20.53 -21.82 -19.44
N ILE A 456 20.39 -20.60 -18.91
CA ILE A 456 20.18 -20.38 -17.47
C ILE A 456 18.89 -21.08 -17.00
N LEU A 457 17.80 -20.90 -17.75
CA LEU A 457 16.51 -21.55 -17.45
C LEU A 457 16.64 -23.07 -17.46
N GLN A 458 17.33 -23.63 -18.46
CA GLN A 458 17.53 -25.07 -18.58
C GLN A 458 18.37 -25.61 -17.41
N GLY A 459 19.48 -24.94 -17.06
CA GLY A 459 20.31 -25.34 -15.93
C GLY A 459 19.56 -25.31 -14.60
N PHE A 460 18.77 -24.25 -14.36
CA PHE A 460 17.94 -24.15 -13.17
C PHE A 460 16.89 -25.28 -13.12
N LYS A 461 16.22 -25.54 -14.25
CA LYS A 461 15.22 -26.59 -14.39
C LYS A 461 15.81 -27.98 -14.13
N ASP A 462 16.94 -28.31 -14.74
CA ASP A 462 17.58 -29.62 -14.58
C ASP A 462 18.02 -29.87 -13.14
N CYS A 463 18.51 -28.83 -12.44
CA CYS A 463 18.84 -28.90 -11.01
C CYS A 463 17.60 -29.11 -10.13
N ALA A 464 16.48 -28.45 -10.46
CA ALA A 464 15.21 -28.68 -9.77
C ALA A 464 14.69 -30.12 -9.99
N GLU A 465 14.80 -30.64 -11.21
CA GLU A 465 14.46 -32.03 -11.53
C GLU A 465 15.35 -33.03 -10.75
N GLU A 466 16.67 -32.77 -10.67
CA GLU A 466 17.61 -33.54 -9.84
C GLU A 466 17.24 -33.52 -8.35
N ALA A 467 16.75 -32.38 -7.85
CA ALA A 467 16.26 -32.23 -6.49
C ALA A 467 14.91 -32.96 -6.25
N GLY A 468 14.25 -33.45 -7.30
CA GLY A 468 12.94 -34.09 -7.22
C GLY A 468 11.77 -33.11 -7.14
N THR A 469 11.97 -31.86 -7.58
CA THR A 469 10.95 -30.81 -7.58
C THR A 469 10.77 -30.21 -8.98
N SER A 470 9.90 -29.21 -9.10
CA SER A 470 9.64 -28.52 -10.36
C SER A 470 9.46 -27.02 -10.15
N VAL A 471 9.84 -26.25 -11.18
CA VAL A 471 9.59 -24.81 -11.22
C VAL A 471 8.18 -24.59 -11.79
N GLN A 472 7.23 -24.19 -10.95
CA GLN A 472 5.81 -24.02 -11.37
C GLN A 472 5.43 -22.58 -11.68
N GLY A 473 6.35 -21.64 -11.49
CA GLY A 473 6.12 -20.23 -11.76
C GLY A 473 7.36 -19.40 -11.51
N GLY A 474 7.19 -18.08 -11.62
CA GLY A 474 8.29 -17.16 -11.44
C GLY A 474 7.97 -15.79 -11.97
N GLN A 475 8.92 -14.88 -11.82
CA GLN A 475 8.84 -13.53 -12.37
C GLN A 475 10.14 -13.21 -13.10
N THR A 476 10.00 -12.67 -14.32
CA THR A 476 11.12 -12.14 -15.10
C THR A 476 10.94 -10.65 -15.34
N VAL A 477 11.95 -9.84 -15.06
CA VAL A 477 11.93 -8.38 -15.27
C VAL A 477 13.20 -7.87 -15.96
N VAL A 478 13.12 -6.72 -16.60
CA VAL A 478 14.31 -6.03 -17.12
C VAL A 478 15.00 -5.27 -15.99
N ASN A 479 16.31 -5.40 -15.84
CA ASN A 479 17.12 -4.75 -14.80
C ASN A 479 18.50 -4.39 -15.39
N PRO A 480 19.21 -3.34 -14.93
CA PRO A 480 20.60 -3.12 -15.32
C PRO A 480 21.53 -4.33 -15.13
N TRP A 481 21.29 -5.14 -14.10
CA TRP A 481 22.08 -6.33 -13.78
C TRP A 481 21.24 -7.60 -13.97
N LEU A 482 21.88 -8.65 -14.49
CA LEU A 482 21.31 -10.01 -14.52
C LEU A 482 21.27 -10.55 -13.08
N ILE A 483 20.11 -11.04 -12.67
CA ILE A 483 19.84 -11.64 -11.35
C ILE A 483 19.24 -13.01 -11.63
N VAL A 484 19.76 -14.01 -10.93
CA VAL A 484 19.25 -15.39 -10.99
C VAL A 484 19.04 -15.87 -9.56
N GLY A 485 17.88 -16.44 -9.30
CA GLY A 485 17.51 -16.94 -7.99
C GLY A 485 16.12 -17.54 -7.99
N GLY A 486 15.52 -17.64 -6.81
CA GLY A 486 14.23 -18.29 -6.67
C GLY A 486 13.71 -18.35 -5.25
N VAL A 487 12.65 -19.13 -5.12
CA VAL A 487 11.99 -19.47 -3.87
C VAL A 487 11.83 -20.98 -3.84
N ALA A 488 12.19 -21.62 -2.74
CA ALA A 488 11.89 -23.03 -2.48
C ALA A 488 10.91 -23.12 -1.31
N THR A 489 9.91 -23.99 -1.46
CA THR A 489 8.84 -24.16 -0.48
C THR A 489 8.56 -25.64 -0.26
N SER A 490 8.42 -26.01 1.01
CA SER A 490 7.99 -27.34 1.45
C SER A 490 6.96 -27.21 2.58
N VAL A 491 6.02 -28.14 2.63
CA VAL A 491 5.09 -28.34 3.75
C VAL A 491 5.51 -29.60 4.49
N CYS A 492 6.11 -29.38 5.65
CA CYS A 492 6.77 -30.43 6.42
C CYS A 492 6.01 -30.74 7.71
N LYS A 493 6.13 -31.97 8.18
CA LYS A 493 5.84 -32.34 9.56
C LYS A 493 7.01 -31.96 10.47
N GLN A 494 6.74 -31.90 11.77
CA GLN A 494 7.76 -31.53 12.77
C GLN A 494 9.00 -32.44 12.74
N ASN A 495 8.85 -33.73 12.44
CA ASN A 495 9.96 -34.69 12.40
C ASN A 495 10.78 -34.63 11.10
N GLU A 496 10.31 -33.92 10.08
CA GLU A 496 11.05 -33.71 8.82
C GLU A 496 11.95 -32.47 8.90
N VAL A 497 11.80 -31.65 9.95
CA VAL A 497 12.53 -30.41 10.16
C VAL A 497 13.47 -30.54 11.35
N ILE A 498 14.75 -30.23 11.13
CA ILE A 498 15.76 -30.11 12.17
C ILE A 498 15.85 -28.64 12.58
N ILE A 499 15.42 -28.33 13.80
CA ILE A 499 15.47 -26.95 14.31
C ILE A 499 16.92 -26.63 14.72
N PRO A 500 17.54 -25.55 14.18
CA PRO A 500 18.98 -25.29 14.30
C PRO A 500 19.38 -24.64 15.64
N GLU A 501 18.94 -25.18 16.76
CA GLU A 501 19.08 -24.55 18.09
C GLU A 501 19.53 -25.49 19.24
N ASN A 502 19.86 -26.75 18.93
CA ASN A 502 20.09 -27.79 19.95
C ASN A 502 21.55 -28.21 20.12
N ALA A 503 22.54 -27.45 19.63
CA ALA A 503 23.96 -27.78 19.79
C ALA A 503 24.34 -27.96 21.27
N MET A 504 25.18 -28.96 21.54
CA MET A 504 25.62 -29.35 22.88
C MET A 504 27.14 -29.32 23.00
N ILE A 505 27.63 -29.13 24.22
CA ILE A 505 29.06 -29.18 24.52
C ILE A 505 29.59 -30.58 24.18
N GLY A 506 30.68 -30.65 23.41
CA GLY A 506 31.28 -31.89 22.95
C GLY A 506 30.80 -32.35 21.57
N ASP A 507 29.78 -31.71 21.00
CA ASP A 507 29.47 -31.88 19.58
C ASP A 507 30.64 -31.44 18.70
N VAL A 508 30.64 -31.90 17.46
CA VAL A 508 31.62 -31.51 16.45
C VAL A 508 30.95 -30.80 15.27
N LEU A 509 31.73 -29.95 14.62
CA LEU A 509 31.32 -29.21 13.44
C LEU A 509 31.80 -29.96 12.20
N VAL A 510 30.88 -30.31 11.30
CA VAL A 510 31.16 -30.98 10.03
C VAL A 510 30.82 -30.05 8.87
N LEU A 511 31.75 -29.87 7.94
CA LEU A 511 31.55 -29.10 6.72
C LEU A 511 31.52 -30.03 5.51
N THR A 512 30.52 -29.87 4.65
CA THR A 512 30.25 -30.83 3.55
C THR A 512 30.78 -30.40 2.18
N LYS A 513 31.18 -29.14 2.00
CA LYS A 513 31.85 -28.64 0.79
C LYS A 513 33.10 -27.83 1.13
N PRO A 514 34.12 -27.81 0.25
CA PRO A 514 35.31 -27.00 0.47
C PRO A 514 35.01 -25.50 0.36
N LEU A 515 35.84 -24.69 1.00
CA LEU A 515 35.83 -23.23 0.95
C LEU A 515 36.69 -22.69 -0.19
N GLY A 516 36.52 -21.40 -0.51
CA GLY A 516 37.35 -20.66 -1.46
C GLY A 516 36.73 -20.48 -2.84
N THR A 517 35.42 -20.67 -2.98
CA THR A 517 34.71 -20.53 -4.27
C THR A 517 34.83 -19.12 -4.85
N GLN A 518 34.68 -18.08 -4.02
CA GLN A 518 34.85 -16.68 -4.43
C GLN A 518 36.27 -16.38 -4.92
N VAL A 519 37.29 -16.98 -4.29
CA VAL A 519 38.69 -16.79 -4.71
C VAL A 519 38.92 -17.44 -6.06
N ALA A 520 38.37 -18.64 -6.29
CA ALA A 520 38.48 -19.36 -7.56
C ALA A 520 37.82 -18.59 -8.71
N VAL A 521 36.60 -18.12 -8.51
CA VAL A 521 35.87 -17.28 -9.48
C VAL A 521 36.63 -15.99 -9.80
N ASN A 522 37.10 -15.28 -8.77
CA ASN A 522 37.81 -14.02 -8.99
C ASN A 522 39.16 -14.25 -9.67
N ALA A 523 39.88 -15.31 -9.31
CA ALA A 523 41.14 -15.66 -9.96
C ALA A 523 40.94 -15.95 -11.46
N HIS A 524 39.86 -16.66 -11.82
CA HIS A 524 39.50 -16.91 -13.21
C HIS A 524 39.20 -15.61 -13.96
N GLN A 525 38.35 -14.74 -13.40
CA GLN A 525 38.06 -13.43 -13.98
C GLN A 525 39.29 -12.51 -14.10
N TRP A 526 40.34 -12.76 -13.32
CA TRP A 526 41.57 -11.97 -13.39
C TRP A 526 42.46 -12.37 -14.56
N LEU A 527 42.29 -13.56 -15.16
CA LEU A 527 43.01 -13.97 -16.37
C LEU A 527 42.83 -12.96 -17.52
N GLU A 528 41.65 -12.37 -17.63
CA GLU A 528 41.34 -11.34 -18.65
C GLU A 528 41.71 -9.90 -18.22
N LYS A 529 42.26 -9.72 -17.01
CA LYS A 529 42.60 -8.42 -16.41
C LYS A 529 44.07 -8.36 -16.05
N PRO A 530 44.96 -7.91 -16.97
CA PRO A 530 46.41 -7.95 -16.79
C PRO A 530 46.89 -7.40 -15.43
N ASP A 531 46.38 -6.23 -15.02
CA ASP A 531 46.75 -5.59 -13.74
C ASP A 531 46.41 -6.43 -12.50
N ARG A 532 45.42 -7.31 -12.59
CA ARG A 532 45.02 -8.21 -11.49
C ARG A 532 45.70 -9.56 -11.61
N TRP A 533 45.84 -10.12 -12.81
CA TRP A 533 46.60 -11.35 -13.05
C TRP A 533 48.05 -11.23 -12.57
N ASP A 534 48.68 -10.08 -12.84
CA ASP A 534 50.05 -9.79 -12.45
C ASP A 534 50.32 -9.92 -10.95
N ARG A 535 49.28 -9.82 -10.11
CA ARG A 535 49.39 -9.96 -8.65
C ARG A 535 49.56 -11.40 -8.21
N ILE A 536 49.07 -12.36 -8.99
CA ILE A 536 49.00 -13.78 -8.59
C ILE A 536 49.75 -14.72 -9.53
N LYS A 537 50.12 -14.26 -10.75
CA LYS A 537 50.85 -15.07 -11.74
C LYS A 537 52.19 -15.63 -11.27
N SER A 538 52.78 -15.07 -10.22
CA SER A 538 54.03 -15.56 -9.63
C SER A 538 53.86 -16.78 -8.72
N VAL A 539 52.62 -17.05 -8.27
CA VAL A 539 52.33 -18.11 -7.29
C VAL A 539 51.40 -19.20 -7.82
N VAL A 540 50.68 -18.95 -8.92
CA VAL A 540 49.77 -19.91 -9.56
C VAL A 540 49.85 -19.82 -11.08
N THR A 541 49.60 -20.93 -11.76
CA THR A 541 49.51 -20.99 -13.22
C THR A 541 48.06 -20.83 -13.71
N GLU A 542 47.88 -20.51 -14.98
CA GLU A 542 46.55 -20.45 -15.61
C GLU A 542 45.81 -21.80 -15.51
N ASP A 543 46.52 -22.92 -15.68
CA ASP A 543 45.98 -24.27 -15.50
C ASP A 543 45.47 -24.51 -14.08
N ASN A 544 46.21 -24.05 -13.06
CA ASN A 544 45.77 -24.17 -11.67
C ASN A 544 44.49 -23.38 -11.41
N VAL A 545 44.38 -22.17 -11.97
CA VAL A 545 43.19 -21.32 -11.85
C VAL A 545 42.00 -21.94 -12.56
N GLN A 546 42.19 -22.46 -13.79
CA GLN A 546 41.12 -23.10 -14.53
C GLN A 546 40.57 -24.33 -13.80
N LYS A 547 41.46 -25.19 -13.29
CA LYS A 547 41.05 -26.37 -12.51
C LYS A 547 40.34 -25.98 -11.22
N ALA A 548 40.80 -24.94 -10.53
CA ALA A 548 40.11 -24.43 -9.33
C ALA A 548 38.72 -23.85 -9.64
N TYR A 549 38.58 -23.15 -10.76
CA TYR A 549 37.30 -22.62 -11.24
C TYR A 549 36.30 -23.74 -11.58
N GLN A 550 36.74 -24.78 -12.29
CA GLN A 550 35.93 -25.97 -12.57
C GLN A 550 35.51 -26.71 -11.28
N ARG A 551 36.44 -26.85 -10.33
CA ARG A 551 36.14 -27.44 -9.01
C ARG A 551 35.12 -26.59 -8.25
N ALA A 552 35.25 -25.27 -8.28
CA ALA A 552 34.29 -24.37 -7.65
C ALA A 552 32.92 -24.51 -8.32
N MET A 553 32.83 -24.49 -9.64
CA MET A 553 31.56 -24.70 -10.36
C MET A 553 30.89 -26.03 -10.01
N THR A 554 31.66 -27.12 -9.94
CA THR A 554 31.16 -28.44 -9.56
C THR A 554 30.64 -28.44 -8.13
N SER A 555 31.42 -27.87 -7.19
CA SER A 555 31.03 -27.74 -5.78
C SER A 555 29.76 -26.91 -5.62
N MET A 556 29.67 -25.76 -6.29
CA MET A 556 28.53 -24.84 -6.23
C MET A 556 27.28 -25.40 -6.92
N SER A 557 27.42 -26.29 -7.90
CA SER A 557 26.28 -26.92 -8.59
C SER A 557 25.71 -28.12 -7.82
N ARG A 558 26.47 -28.68 -6.87
CA ARG A 558 26.07 -29.87 -6.11
C ARG A 558 24.97 -29.54 -5.10
N LEU A 559 23.89 -30.32 -5.07
CA LEU A 559 22.84 -30.17 -4.06
C LEU A 559 23.32 -30.60 -2.66
N ASN A 560 22.80 -29.96 -1.62
CA ASN A 560 23.03 -30.37 -0.22
C ASN A 560 22.03 -31.47 0.26
N LYS A 561 21.28 -32.09 -0.66
CA LYS A 561 20.17 -33.02 -0.39
C LYS A 561 20.57 -34.27 0.41
N ILE A 562 21.68 -34.93 0.04
CA ILE A 562 22.14 -36.12 0.77
C ILE A 562 22.63 -35.74 2.17
N GLY A 563 23.32 -34.61 2.29
CA GLY A 563 23.68 -34.03 3.58
C GLY A 563 22.47 -33.87 4.49
N ALA A 564 21.40 -33.22 3.99
CA ALA A 564 20.14 -33.05 4.72
C ALA A 564 19.49 -34.36 5.16
N SER A 565 19.44 -35.35 4.27
CA SER A 565 18.91 -36.69 4.58
C SER A 565 19.70 -37.38 5.68
N LEU A 566 21.04 -37.31 5.61
CA LEU A 566 21.92 -37.95 6.59
C LEU A 566 21.90 -37.24 7.94
N MET A 567 21.55 -35.96 8.02
CA MET A 567 21.40 -35.24 9.29
C MET A 567 20.36 -35.91 10.20
N HIS A 568 19.26 -36.40 9.64
CA HIS A 568 18.25 -37.16 10.39
C HIS A 568 18.81 -38.50 10.89
N LYS A 569 19.49 -39.24 10.02
CA LYS A 569 20.07 -40.56 10.35
C LYS A 569 21.09 -40.49 11.49
N TYR A 570 21.90 -39.43 11.50
CA TYR A 570 23.01 -39.25 12.44
C TYR A 570 22.70 -38.27 13.57
N ASN A 571 21.42 -37.90 13.73
CA ASN A 571 20.91 -37.08 14.83
C ASN A 571 21.63 -35.73 14.96
N ALA A 572 21.70 -34.97 13.87
CA ALA A 572 22.24 -33.62 13.89
C ALA A 572 21.46 -32.72 14.85
N HIS A 573 22.18 -31.91 15.62
CA HIS A 573 21.59 -31.03 16.62
C HIS A 573 21.32 -29.62 16.09
N ALA A 574 22.11 -29.18 15.11
CA ALA A 574 21.90 -27.91 14.44
C ALA A 574 22.61 -27.95 13.08
N CYS A 575 22.18 -27.10 12.16
CA CYS A 575 22.83 -26.94 10.86
C CYS A 575 22.60 -25.53 10.34
N THR A 576 23.53 -25.06 9.53
CA THR A 576 23.38 -23.93 8.62
C THR A 576 24.10 -24.26 7.32
N ASP A 577 23.85 -23.55 6.24
CA ASP A 577 24.73 -23.60 5.07
C ASP A 577 25.73 -22.44 5.07
N VAL A 578 26.78 -22.54 4.26
CA VAL A 578 27.86 -21.53 4.20
C VAL A 578 27.78 -20.78 2.88
N THR A 579 27.31 -19.54 2.91
CA THR A 579 27.15 -18.69 1.72
C THR A 579 27.85 -17.33 1.90
N GLY A 580 27.14 -16.21 1.73
CA GLY A 580 27.72 -14.89 1.52
C GLY A 580 28.49 -14.30 2.70
N PHE A 581 28.25 -14.77 3.93
CA PHE A 581 28.95 -14.28 5.13
C PHE A 581 30.27 -15.04 5.42
N GLY A 582 30.55 -16.08 4.65
CA GLY A 582 31.68 -16.98 4.89
C GLY A 582 31.52 -17.87 6.12
N ILE A 583 32.40 -18.86 6.23
CA ILE A 583 32.31 -19.90 7.27
C ILE A 583 32.21 -19.36 8.69
N LEU A 584 32.96 -18.30 9.03
CA LEU A 584 32.92 -17.71 10.37
C LEU A 584 31.61 -16.95 10.60
N GLY A 585 31.12 -16.23 9.58
CA GLY A 585 29.87 -15.49 9.68
C GLY A 585 28.66 -16.41 9.90
N HIS A 586 28.55 -17.49 9.12
CA HIS A 586 27.48 -18.48 9.27
C HIS A 586 27.62 -19.29 10.57
N ALA A 587 28.84 -19.70 10.94
CA ALA A 587 29.08 -20.37 12.22
C ALA A 587 28.68 -19.49 13.41
N ASP A 588 29.03 -18.19 13.38
CA ASP A 588 28.70 -17.24 14.43
C ASP A 588 27.19 -16.95 14.48
N ASN A 589 26.53 -16.88 13.31
CA ASN A 589 25.08 -16.77 13.24
C ASN A 589 24.39 -18.01 13.86
N LEU A 590 24.85 -19.21 13.51
CA LEU A 590 24.32 -20.46 14.06
C LEU A 590 24.57 -20.53 15.58
N ALA A 591 25.77 -20.22 16.05
CA ALA A 591 26.11 -20.20 17.48
C ALA A 591 25.18 -19.28 18.29
N LYS A 592 24.89 -18.08 17.77
CA LYS A 592 23.98 -17.09 18.38
C LYS A 592 22.54 -17.58 18.57
N HIS A 593 22.11 -18.57 17.79
CA HIS A 593 20.76 -19.12 17.84
C HIS A 593 20.65 -20.36 18.73
N GLN A 594 21.76 -20.86 19.29
CA GLN A 594 21.72 -22.03 20.17
C GLN A 594 21.04 -21.71 21.51
N LYS A 595 20.19 -22.63 21.99
CA LYS A 595 19.56 -22.52 23.31
C LYS A 595 20.60 -22.66 24.43
N ASN A 596 21.53 -23.59 24.26
CA ASN A 596 22.60 -23.84 25.22
C ASN A 596 23.68 -22.74 25.20
N GLU A 597 24.41 -22.58 26.31
CA GLU A 597 25.58 -21.71 26.42
C GLU A 597 26.82 -22.38 25.80
N VAL A 598 26.82 -22.42 24.47
CA VAL A 598 27.86 -23.06 23.67
C VAL A 598 28.54 -22.07 22.73
N SER A 599 29.80 -22.31 22.39
CA SER A 599 30.53 -21.58 21.36
C SER A 599 31.18 -22.55 20.38
N PHE A 600 31.36 -22.11 19.14
CA PHE A 600 31.92 -22.93 18.07
C PHE A 600 33.39 -22.60 17.85
N ALA A 601 34.27 -23.59 17.96
CA ALA A 601 35.69 -23.44 17.71
C ALA A 601 36.06 -24.22 16.44
N ILE A 602 36.45 -23.49 15.39
CA ILE A 602 36.88 -24.06 14.11
C ILE A 602 38.40 -24.19 14.12
N HIS A 603 38.88 -25.42 13.93
CA HIS A 603 40.30 -25.78 13.97
C HIS A 603 40.87 -26.08 12.58
N THR A 604 40.02 -26.47 11.63
CA THR A 604 40.43 -26.93 10.30
C THR A 604 39.61 -26.23 9.22
N LEU A 605 40.24 -25.83 8.11
CA LEU A 605 39.58 -25.24 6.96
C LEU A 605 39.89 -26.08 5.71
N PRO A 606 38.94 -26.85 5.16
CA PRO A 606 39.08 -27.48 3.86
C PRO A 606 38.91 -26.42 2.78
N ILE A 607 39.96 -26.16 2.00
CA ILE A 607 40.02 -25.07 1.02
C ILE A 607 40.41 -25.66 -0.33
N ILE A 608 39.74 -25.24 -1.40
CA ILE A 608 40.11 -25.61 -2.79
C ILE A 608 41.60 -25.29 -3.02
N ALA A 609 42.36 -26.25 -3.54
CA ALA A 609 43.80 -26.14 -3.68
C ALA A 609 44.21 -24.84 -4.42
N ASN A 610 45.34 -24.27 -4.00
CA ASN A 610 45.85 -22.96 -4.42
C ASN A 610 45.06 -21.73 -3.93
N MET A 611 43.81 -21.84 -3.46
CA MET A 611 43.02 -20.65 -3.07
C MET A 611 43.55 -19.99 -1.79
N ALA A 612 44.05 -20.78 -0.84
CA ALA A 612 44.72 -20.26 0.36
C ALA A 612 45.98 -19.45 -0.02
N LEU A 613 46.76 -19.93 -0.99
CA LEU A 613 47.94 -19.25 -1.50
C LEU A 613 47.57 -17.94 -2.20
N ILE A 614 46.60 -17.96 -3.13
CA ILE A 614 46.10 -16.76 -3.81
C ILE A 614 45.61 -15.71 -2.79
N SER A 615 44.80 -16.13 -1.82
CA SER A 615 44.28 -15.24 -0.79
C SER A 615 45.41 -14.59 0.03
N THR A 616 46.47 -15.35 0.34
CA THR A 616 47.62 -14.86 1.11
C THR A 616 48.45 -13.86 0.30
N THR A 617 48.71 -14.16 -0.97
CA THR A 617 49.42 -13.25 -1.91
C THR A 617 48.69 -11.94 -2.10
N CYS A 618 47.36 -11.95 -2.03
CA CYS A 618 46.53 -10.75 -2.05
C CYS A 618 46.40 -10.05 -0.68
N ASN A 619 47.34 -10.25 0.25
CA ASN A 619 47.32 -9.70 1.62
C ASN A 619 46.02 -10.01 2.38
N GLY A 620 45.40 -11.15 2.13
CA GLY A 620 44.16 -11.54 2.77
C GLY A 620 42.94 -10.70 2.37
N ALA A 621 42.97 -10.02 1.20
CA ALA A 621 41.88 -9.18 0.71
C ALA A 621 40.52 -9.90 0.66
N PHE A 622 40.53 -11.21 0.43
CA PHE A 622 39.33 -12.05 0.42
C PHE A 622 38.86 -12.46 1.82
N GLY A 623 39.74 -12.43 2.82
CA GLY A 623 39.43 -12.91 4.18
C GLY A 623 39.23 -14.42 4.30
N LEU A 624 39.69 -15.23 3.33
CA LEU A 624 39.48 -16.68 3.30
C LEU A 624 40.01 -17.39 4.55
N LEU A 625 41.27 -17.12 4.93
CA LEU A 625 41.87 -17.71 6.15
C LEU A 625 41.28 -17.16 7.45
N ARG A 626 40.59 -16.02 7.39
CA ARG A 626 39.85 -15.41 8.50
C ARG A 626 38.41 -15.92 8.58
N GLY A 627 37.99 -16.75 7.61
CA GLY A 627 36.63 -17.29 7.50
C GLY A 627 35.57 -16.29 7.06
N THR A 628 35.97 -15.12 6.55
CA THR A 628 35.05 -14.04 6.12
C THR A 628 34.95 -13.91 4.60
N SER A 629 35.56 -14.83 3.84
CA SER A 629 35.37 -14.89 2.40
C SER A 629 33.96 -15.37 2.11
N ALA A 630 33.26 -14.65 1.23
CA ALA A 630 31.98 -15.12 0.72
C ALA A 630 32.14 -16.49 0.04
N GLU A 631 31.11 -17.30 0.17
CA GLU A 631 30.89 -18.51 -0.61
C GLU A 631 29.56 -18.36 -1.36
N THR A 632 29.36 -19.11 -2.43
CA THR A 632 28.05 -19.21 -3.10
C THR A 632 27.67 -20.67 -3.22
N SER A 633 26.44 -21.03 -2.87
CA SER A 633 25.99 -22.44 -2.79
C SER A 633 27.02 -23.35 -2.10
N GLY A 634 27.51 -22.91 -0.93
CA GLY A 634 28.47 -23.69 -0.17
C GLY A 634 27.84 -24.92 0.48
N GLY A 635 28.61 -25.55 1.37
CA GLY A 635 28.18 -26.78 2.03
C GLY A 635 27.40 -26.49 3.30
N LEU A 636 26.70 -27.51 3.77
CA LEU A 636 26.18 -27.56 5.13
C LEU A 636 27.33 -27.55 6.16
N LEU A 637 27.19 -26.71 7.17
CA LEU A 637 27.90 -26.73 8.44
C LEU A 637 26.99 -27.40 9.49
N VAL A 638 27.20 -28.69 9.69
CA VAL A 638 26.38 -29.54 10.54
C VAL A 638 27.00 -29.69 11.93
N VAL A 639 26.20 -29.54 12.97
CA VAL A 639 26.57 -29.84 14.36
C VAL A 639 26.08 -31.24 14.71
N LEU A 640 27.02 -32.15 14.96
CA LEU A 640 26.74 -33.57 15.19
C LEU A 640 27.32 -34.07 16.51
N PRO A 641 26.71 -35.09 17.13
CA PRO A 641 27.36 -35.87 18.18
C PRO A 641 28.73 -36.38 17.70
N HIS A 642 29.74 -36.28 18.56
CA HIS A 642 31.13 -36.67 18.24
C HIS A 642 31.26 -38.11 17.73
N ASP A 643 30.50 -39.05 18.30
CA ASP A 643 30.50 -40.47 17.94
C ASP A 643 29.85 -40.76 16.57
N GLN A 644 28.97 -39.87 16.09
CA GLN A 644 28.25 -40.03 14.81
C GLN A 644 28.98 -39.37 13.63
N ALA A 645 29.76 -38.32 13.88
CA ALA A 645 30.33 -37.49 12.83
C ALA A 645 31.23 -38.24 11.83
N ALA A 646 32.03 -39.20 12.29
CA ALA A 646 32.88 -39.99 11.39
C ALA A 646 32.08 -40.89 10.44
N ALA A 647 30.96 -41.45 10.93
CA ALA A 647 30.06 -42.26 10.12
C ALA A 647 29.28 -41.40 9.11
N PHE A 648 28.82 -40.21 9.53
CA PHE A 648 28.23 -39.22 8.64
C PHE A 648 29.15 -38.85 7.47
N CYS A 649 30.43 -38.50 7.75
CA CYS A 649 31.38 -38.16 6.70
C CYS A 649 31.65 -39.33 5.73
N LYS A 650 31.72 -40.56 6.25
CA LYS A 650 31.93 -41.76 5.44
C LYS A 650 30.75 -42.05 4.52
N ASP A 651 29.52 -41.86 5.01
CA ASP A 651 28.31 -42.07 4.22
C ASP A 651 28.13 -41.00 3.13
N ILE A 652 28.47 -39.73 3.41
CA ILE A 652 28.53 -38.70 2.36
C ILE A 652 29.50 -39.12 1.27
N GLN A 653 30.72 -39.53 1.63
CA GLN A 653 31.71 -39.96 0.65
C GLN A 653 31.27 -41.19 -0.15
N ALA A 654 30.59 -42.14 0.49
CA ALA A 654 30.11 -43.35 -0.18
C ALA A 654 28.94 -43.07 -1.15
N GLN A 655 28.06 -42.11 -0.85
CA GLN A 655 26.88 -41.81 -1.66
C GLN A 655 27.14 -40.74 -2.73
N GLU A 656 27.91 -39.71 -2.40
CA GLU A 656 28.17 -38.59 -3.32
C GLU A 656 29.52 -38.69 -4.03
N GLY A 657 30.44 -39.53 -3.55
CA GLY A 657 31.83 -39.57 -4.03
C GLY A 657 32.72 -38.44 -3.49
N TYR A 658 32.16 -37.50 -2.72
CA TYR A 658 32.88 -36.34 -2.18
C TYR A 658 33.07 -36.44 -0.67
N GLN A 659 34.22 -35.99 -0.17
CA GLN A 659 34.51 -36.00 1.26
C GLN A 659 33.82 -34.86 2.01
N ALA A 660 33.39 -35.12 3.25
CA ALA A 660 33.07 -34.10 4.25
C ALA A 660 34.13 -34.08 5.37
N TRP A 661 34.29 -32.95 6.06
CA TRP A 661 35.37 -32.73 7.03
C TRP A 661 34.83 -32.37 8.40
N ILE A 662 35.34 -33.03 9.43
CA ILE A 662 35.20 -32.55 10.81
C ILE A 662 36.16 -31.37 10.98
N ILE A 663 35.61 -30.17 11.14
CA ILE A 663 36.38 -28.93 11.12
C ILE A 663 36.54 -28.27 12.48
N GLY A 664 35.73 -28.65 13.47
CA GLY A 664 35.63 -27.92 14.71
C GLY A 664 34.94 -28.69 15.83
N VAL A 665 34.87 -28.07 17.01
CA VAL A 665 34.14 -28.59 18.16
C VAL A 665 33.23 -27.52 18.76
N VAL A 666 32.22 -27.97 19.47
CA VAL A 666 31.32 -27.14 20.27
C VAL A 666 31.80 -27.15 21.71
N GLU A 667 32.22 -26.00 22.20
CA GLU A 667 32.72 -25.79 23.56
C GLU A 667 31.67 -25.10 24.42
N LYS A 668 31.86 -25.08 25.74
CA LYS A 668 31.09 -24.19 26.62
C LYS A 668 31.46 -22.74 26.29
N GLY A 669 30.47 -21.87 26.10
CA GLY A 669 30.74 -20.49 25.73
C GLY A 669 29.52 -19.57 25.68
N ASP A 670 29.68 -18.41 25.06
CA ASP A 670 28.74 -17.29 25.10
C ASP A 670 27.93 -17.13 23.80
N ARG A 671 27.69 -18.22 23.06
CA ARG A 671 26.96 -18.23 21.78
C ARG A 671 27.68 -17.44 20.69
N SER A 672 28.97 -17.70 20.57
CA SER A 672 29.89 -17.09 19.59
C SER A 672 30.61 -18.17 18.77
N ALA A 673 31.10 -17.81 17.59
CA ALA A 673 32.04 -18.66 16.85
C ALA A 673 33.41 -18.00 16.71
N LYS A 674 34.46 -18.83 16.69
CA LYS A 674 35.85 -18.41 16.46
C LYS A 674 36.55 -19.41 15.56
N ILE A 675 37.46 -18.92 14.73
CA ILE A 675 38.52 -19.72 14.12
C ILE A 675 39.75 -19.56 15.01
N ILE A 676 40.44 -20.66 15.34
CA ILE A 676 41.67 -20.58 16.14
C ILE A 676 42.76 -19.78 15.40
N ASP A 677 43.74 -19.22 16.13
CA ASP A 677 44.77 -18.34 15.55
C ASP A 677 45.56 -18.98 14.39
N LYS A 678 45.71 -20.30 14.41
CA LYS A 678 46.44 -21.08 13.39
C LYS A 678 45.60 -22.29 12.96
N PRO A 679 44.56 -22.09 12.13
CA PRO A 679 43.74 -23.19 11.68
C PRO A 679 44.56 -24.10 10.77
N ARG A 680 44.35 -25.42 10.87
CA ARG A 680 44.92 -26.39 9.94
C ARG A 680 44.24 -26.20 8.58
N ILE A 681 45.02 -25.91 7.55
CA ILE A 681 44.49 -25.87 6.18
C ILE A 681 44.55 -27.28 5.60
N VAL A 682 43.41 -27.76 5.12
CA VAL A 682 43.32 -29.00 4.33
C VAL A 682 43.14 -28.56 2.89
N GLU A 683 44.18 -28.72 2.08
CA GLU A 683 44.05 -28.47 0.65
C GLU A 683 43.21 -29.56 0.01
N VAL A 684 42.09 -29.16 -0.57
CA VAL A 684 41.18 -30.03 -1.30
C VAL A 684 41.60 -30.00 -2.77
N PRO A 685 42.01 -31.13 -3.35
CA PRO A 685 42.45 -31.19 -4.74
C PRO A 685 41.44 -30.57 -5.71
N THR A 686 41.94 -30.00 -6.80
CA THR A 686 41.09 -29.48 -7.88
C THR A 686 40.54 -30.58 -8.80
N GLN A 687 41.04 -31.82 -8.66
CA GLN A 687 40.55 -33.04 -9.30
C GLN A 687 40.51 -34.17 -8.27
N ASP A 688 39.44 -34.97 -8.27
CA ASP A 688 39.32 -36.13 -7.38
C ASP A 688 40.07 -37.37 -7.95
N THR A 689 40.25 -37.43 -9.28
CA THR A 689 40.97 -38.47 -10.04
C THR A 689 41.85 -37.86 -11.14
N GLU A 690 43.10 -38.31 -11.29
CA GLU A 690 43.95 -37.92 -12.43
C GLU A 690 43.34 -38.45 -13.74
N GLY A 691 42.95 -37.54 -14.65
CA GLY A 691 42.58 -37.88 -16.03
C GLY A 691 41.10 -37.74 -16.40
N GLU A 692 40.21 -37.44 -15.46
CA GLU A 692 38.82 -37.10 -15.75
C GLU A 692 38.64 -35.59 -15.67
N LEU A 693 38.24 -34.98 -16.79
CA LEU A 693 37.86 -33.57 -16.83
C LEU A 693 36.34 -33.41 -16.90
N TRP A 694 35.54 -34.47 -16.72
CA TRP A 694 34.08 -34.44 -16.66
C TRP A 694 33.59 -35.68 -15.93
#